data_AF-A0A3M7NH27-F1
#
_entry.id   AF-A0A3M7NH27-F1
#
_cell.length_a   1.000
_cell.length_b   1.000
_cell.length_c   1.000
_cell.angle_alpha   90.00
_cell.angle_beta   90.00
_cell.angle_gamma   90.00
#
_symmetry.space_group_name_H-M   'P 1'
#
loop_
_entity.id
_entity.type
_entity.pdbx_description
1 polymer ?
#
loop_
_entity_poly.entity_id
_entity_poly.type
_entity_poly.pdbx_seq_one_letter_code
_entity_poly.pdbx_strand_id
1 'polypeptide(L)'
;MGVPLRINGTENNTKQQAAASGLHVLVVGAGIAGLTAAISLRKQGHHVQVFEQSRFARETGAAVHIPPNANGILKRLGVSENDIEANKMERDEGQGAPAILKLSSAVVSVDPNEGNVTLADGTAVSGDVVLGADGVHSICRQYVSGKDIKPLSSGKSAFRFLIDRKSALESPAAAKFVERPGELVIWYDKDRRVVMYPTSNNTLLNFVCIHPEQESEVGEGWSNTSTKEALLEVYKNFDPGCVELLSKADAESLKTWKLLDMPVLDSWINGRLALLGDSAHPFLPHQGQGAGIAMEDAAALGVLLERGLSRDEVPERLKLFQDIRYERANKIQEYSRLVGKDIKESNGVNSEYLLFLSSSSAENAVIEYTNYNFGHDEFDNSTQKLREWKWARRPQVYWRMPTAFGPMPGPRQTHDGTVRSAVESTFRTASIKFKSSRTVLQNLFPPGVKGYRFKSPGTVAYCSFSCTTLNRMEWLGGTGYNHIGLYIHGVEYEKPNGEVISGAYMPILFESLTDPIVSGREELAMPKLYSAIDIYHGAESYRIKTSWQGSLWGNFRLDGLTEDNDLNSATGKITGEDDDGILVYRYIPRVGRDFKGQSEAEYPVFVPFAEERPQPVTKKVWRASNASFKIDALDWEALPTLHHIISRLEEIPVYEIVKAQVVEGIGVPDVAVARKIV
;
A
#
# COMPACT_ATOMS: atom_id res chain seq x y z
N MET A 1 34.29 21.70 20.89
CA MET A 1 33.70 20.65 21.75
C MET A 1 32.59 19.99 20.91
N GLY A 2 32.73 18.84 20.25
CA GLY A 2 33.70 17.75 20.39
C GLY A 2 33.11 16.61 21.21
N VAL A 3 32.33 15.72 20.58
CA VAL A 3 32.49 14.24 20.51
C VAL A 3 31.54 13.71 19.41
N PRO A 4 31.98 12.81 18.48
CA PRO A 4 31.37 12.53 17.17
C PRO A 4 30.83 11.08 17.02
N LEU A 5 30.23 10.73 15.87
CA LEU A 5 29.94 9.35 15.45
C LEU A 5 31.18 8.43 15.58
N ARG A 6 30.95 7.13 15.80
CA ARG A 6 32.00 6.10 15.82
C ARG A 6 32.50 5.78 14.41
N ILE A 7 33.47 6.54 13.93
CA ILE A 7 34.39 6.12 12.87
C ILE A 7 35.23 4.96 13.45
N ASN A 8 35.20 3.78 12.82
CA ASN A 8 35.90 2.56 13.26
C ASN A 8 35.47 2.03 14.66
N GLY A 9 34.18 1.77 14.88
CA GLY A 9 33.70 1.16 16.13
C GLY A 9 34.13 -0.31 16.29
N THR A 10 34.76 -0.64 17.42
CA THR A 10 35.07 -2.01 17.86
C THR A 10 33.79 -2.80 18.18
N GLU A 11 33.74 -4.05 17.71
CA GLU A 11 32.64 -4.99 17.96
C GLU A 11 32.53 -5.33 19.44
N ASN A 12 31.39 -5.05 20.06
CA ASN A 12 30.98 -5.71 21.29
C ASN A 12 29.87 -6.70 20.97
N ASN A 13 30.23 -7.96 21.20
CA ASN A 13 29.46 -9.16 20.95
C ASN A 13 28.31 -9.25 21.97
N THR A 14 27.07 -8.96 21.55
CA THR A 14 25.86 -9.32 22.33
C THR A 14 24.81 -9.89 21.40
N LYS A 15 24.97 -11.17 21.06
CA LYS A 15 23.85 -12.06 20.77
C LYS A 15 23.01 -12.20 22.04
N GLN A 16 21.94 -11.40 22.19
CA GLN A 16 20.70 -11.77 22.92
C GLN A 16 19.78 -10.54 23.10
N GLN A 17 18.89 -10.31 22.13
CA GLN A 17 17.53 -9.78 22.34
C GLN A 17 16.73 -10.00 21.06
N ALA A 18 16.32 -11.25 20.84
CA ALA A 18 15.49 -11.62 19.69
C ALA A 18 14.01 -11.44 20.05
N ALA A 19 13.40 -10.39 19.47
CA ALA A 19 12.04 -10.35 18.91
C ALA A 19 11.55 -8.88 18.82
N ALA A 20 11.74 -8.27 17.63
CA ALA A 20 11.20 -7.01 17.07
C ALA A 20 12.23 -6.04 16.44
N SER A 21 13.46 -6.49 16.13
CA SER A 21 14.51 -5.71 15.46
C SER A 21 14.39 -5.78 13.93
N GLY A 22 14.65 -4.67 13.21
CA GLY A 22 14.63 -4.65 11.75
C GLY A 22 15.78 -5.44 11.11
N LEU A 23 15.69 -5.71 9.81
CA LEU A 23 16.74 -6.34 9.00
C LEU A 23 18.12 -5.66 9.14
N HIS A 24 19.18 -6.46 9.02
CA HIS A 24 20.55 -6.00 8.82
C HIS A 24 20.84 -5.87 7.32
N VAL A 25 20.96 -4.63 6.85
CA VAL A 25 21.14 -4.26 5.45
C VAL A 25 22.61 -3.89 5.19
N LEU A 26 23.22 -4.53 4.20
CA LEU A 26 24.56 -4.17 3.71
C LEU A 26 24.43 -3.40 2.40
N VAL A 27 24.98 -2.19 2.34
CA VAL A 27 24.98 -1.34 1.14
C VAL A 27 26.42 -1.22 0.63
N VAL A 28 26.66 -1.62 -0.62
CA VAL A 28 27.98 -1.54 -1.25
C VAL A 28 28.03 -0.30 -2.12
N GLY A 29 28.82 0.71 -1.71
CA GLY A 29 28.95 2.01 -2.36
C GLY A 29 28.19 3.13 -1.64
N ALA A 30 28.89 4.25 -1.39
CA ALA A 30 28.33 5.45 -0.76
C ALA A 30 28.08 6.58 -1.77
N GLY A 31 27.67 6.24 -3.00
CA GLY A 31 27.16 7.20 -3.97
C GLY A 31 25.71 7.62 -3.69
N ILE A 32 25.11 8.40 -4.60
CA ILE A 32 23.72 8.88 -4.48
C ILE A 32 22.74 7.73 -4.17
N ALA A 33 22.81 6.63 -4.92
CA ALA A 33 21.95 5.47 -4.74
C ALA A 33 22.09 4.86 -3.33
N GLY A 34 23.32 4.54 -2.93
CA GLY A 34 23.60 3.86 -1.67
C GLY A 34 23.28 4.71 -0.44
N LEU A 35 23.62 6.01 -0.49
CA LEU A 35 23.30 6.93 0.60
C LEU A 35 21.78 7.13 0.73
N THR A 36 21.07 7.27 -0.39
CA THR A 36 19.60 7.39 -0.39
C THR A 36 18.95 6.12 0.16
N ALA A 37 19.42 4.93 -0.25
CA ALA A 37 18.92 3.65 0.25
C ALA A 37 19.15 3.51 1.75
N ALA A 38 20.32 3.91 2.24
CA ALA A 38 20.63 3.84 3.66
C ALA A 38 19.75 4.75 4.52
N ILE A 39 19.46 5.97 4.06
CA ILE A 39 18.52 6.88 4.76
C ILE A 39 17.11 6.28 4.73
N SER A 40 16.67 5.79 3.56
CA SER A 40 15.33 5.23 3.35
C SER A 40 15.07 4.03 4.27
N LEU A 41 16.02 3.08 4.33
CA LEU A 41 15.90 1.85 5.11
C LEU A 41 16.10 2.08 6.61
N ARG A 42 16.95 3.04 7.01
CA ARG A 42 17.05 3.46 8.42
C ARG A 42 15.69 3.94 8.93
N LYS A 43 14.94 4.71 8.15
CA LYS A 43 13.61 5.21 8.55
C LYS A 43 12.58 4.09 8.74
N GLN A 44 12.79 2.92 8.14
CA GLN A 44 12.01 1.70 8.40
C GLN A 44 12.47 0.93 9.65
N GLY A 45 13.47 1.43 10.37
CA GLY A 45 14.02 0.80 11.58
C GLY A 45 15.02 -0.32 11.30
N HIS A 46 15.59 -0.39 10.09
CA HIS A 46 16.65 -1.34 9.75
C HIS A 46 18.03 -0.92 10.27
N HIS A 47 18.89 -1.90 10.48
CA HIS A 47 20.30 -1.69 10.79
C HIS A 47 21.10 -1.64 9.49
N VAL A 48 21.58 -0.45 9.11
CA VAL A 48 22.24 -0.27 7.81
C VAL A 48 23.74 -0.07 7.98
N GLN A 49 24.53 -0.83 7.22
CA GLN A 49 25.98 -0.65 7.06
C GLN A 49 26.29 -0.32 5.61
N VAL A 50 26.98 0.80 5.38
CA VAL A 50 27.40 1.26 4.05
C VAL A 50 28.91 1.10 3.94
N PHE A 51 29.39 0.43 2.89
CA PHE A 51 30.80 0.19 2.64
C PHE A 51 31.26 1.02 1.44
N GLU A 52 32.26 1.88 1.65
CA GLU A 52 32.82 2.76 0.63
C GLU A 52 34.32 2.57 0.54
N GLN A 53 34.83 2.35 -0.66
CA GLN A 53 36.27 2.15 -0.91
C GLN A 53 37.07 3.44 -0.75
N SER A 54 36.47 4.59 -1.03
CA SER A 54 37.09 5.91 -0.93
C SER A 54 37.21 6.40 0.51
N ARG A 55 38.10 7.37 0.71
CA ARG A 55 38.19 8.20 1.94
C ARG A 55 37.44 9.52 1.82
N PHE A 56 36.85 9.82 0.65
CA PHE A 56 36.34 11.14 0.29
C PHE A 56 37.37 12.28 0.44
N ALA A 57 38.67 11.97 0.43
CA ALA A 57 39.74 12.94 0.69
C ALA A 57 39.92 14.01 -0.41
N ARG A 58 39.25 13.85 -1.56
CA ARG A 58 39.18 14.84 -2.64
C ARG A 58 37.77 14.80 -3.24
N GLU A 59 36.91 15.74 -2.84
CA GLU A 59 35.69 16.01 -3.59
C GLU A 59 36.07 16.75 -4.87
N THR A 60 36.07 16.04 -5.99
CA THR A 60 36.10 16.66 -7.33
C THR A 60 34.75 16.39 -7.95
N GLY A 61 33.77 17.20 -7.58
CA GLY A 61 32.39 17.07 -8.04
C GLY A 61 32.09 18.05 -9.17
N ALA A 62 31.53 17.54 -10.26
CA ALA A 62 30.80 18.39 -11.20
C ALA A 62 29.34 18.52 -10.75
N ALA A 63 28.64 19.57 -11.17
CA ALA A 63 27.27 19.77 -10.72
C ALA A 63 26.33 18.65 -11.18
N VAL A 64 25.41 18.25 -10.29
CA VAL A 64 24.36 17.26 -10.56
C VAL A 64 23.01 17.95 -10.48
N HIS A 65 22.15 17.67 -11.46
CA HIS A 65 20.76 18.11 -11.46
C HIS A 65 19.88 17.08 -10.73
N ILE A 66 19.00 17.54 -9.85
CA ILE A 66 18.00 16.70 -9.18
C ILE A 66 16.64 16.94 -9.86
N PRO A 67 16.08 15.92 -10.54
CA PRO A 67 14.83 16.08 -11.28
C PRO A 67 13.60 16.06 -10.34
N PRO A 68 12.43 16.57 -10.80
CA PRO A 68 11.22 16.69 -9.96
C PRO A 68 10.76 15.40 -9.26
N ASN A 69 10.81 14.26 -9.95
CA ASN A 69 10.46 12.92 -9.42
C ASN A 69 11.33 12.54 -8.20
N ALA A 70 12.56 13.04 -8.12
CA ALA A 70 13.46 12.80 -7.00
C ALA A 70 13.29 13.81 -5.84
N ASN A 71 12.84 15.03 -6.13
CA ASN A 71 12.62 16.05 -5.10
C ASN A 71 11.56 15.63 -4.07
N GLY A 72 10.48 14.99 -4.52
CA GLY A 72 9.45 14.42 -3.63
C GLY A 72 9.99 13.34 -2.70
N ILE A 73 10.95 12.54 -3.17
CA ILE A 73 11.63 11.51 -2.37
C ILE A 73 12.53 12.17 -1.33
N LEU A 74 13.37 13.13 -1.72
CA LEU A 74 14.25 13.85 -0.80
C LEU A 74 13.48 14.51 0.34
N LYS A 75 12.37 15.18 0.03
CA LYS A 75 11.47 15.78 1.04
C LYS A 75 10.93 14.73 2.01
N ARG A 76 10.50 13.55 1.52
CA ARG A 76 10.06 12.43 2.38
C ARG A 76 11.18 11.86 3.24
N LEU A 77 12.40 11.82 2.74
CA LEU A 77 13.59 11.46 3.51
C LEU A 77 13.99 12.55 4.52
N GLY A 78 13.31 13.69 4.46
CA GLY A 78 13.54 14.84 5.31
C GLY A 78 14.63 15.75 4.78
N VAL A 79 15.25 15.48 3.62
CA VAL A 79 16.28 16.32 2.98
C VAL A 79 15.64 17.56 2.37
N SER A 80 16.10 18.74 2.77
CA SER A 80 15.64 20.03 2.26
C SER A 80 16.80 20.82 1.65
N GLU A 81 16.45 21.86 0.90
CA GLU A 81 17.40 22.79 0.28
C GLU A 81 18.26 23.53 1.30
N ASN A 82 17.84 23.62 2.57
CA ASN A 82 18.65 24.22 3.63
C ASN A 82 19.73 23.28 4.19
N ASP A 83 19.75 22.02 3.74
CA ASP A 83 20.68 21.00 4.22
C ASP A 83 21.85 20.75 3.26
N ILE A 84 22.05 21.63 2.27
CA ILE A 84 23.06 21.49 1.20
C ILE A 84 24.49 21.37 1.75
N GLU A 85 24.77 21.84 2.97
CA GLU A 85 26.08 21.71 3.64
C GLU A 85 26.12 20.61 4.73
N ALA A 86 25.06 19.82 4.91
CA ALA A 86 24.93 18.87 6.01
C ALA A 86 24.71 17.43 5.55
N ASN A 87 25.60 16.52 5.95
CA ASN A 87 25.37 15.08 5.86
C ASN A 87 24.24 14.65 6.80
N LYS A 88 23.02 14.47 6.27
CA LYS A 88 21.84 14.06 7.05
C LYS A 88 21.98 12.73 7.79
N MET A 89 22.90 11.88 7.34
CA MET A 89 23.23 10.63 8.04
C MET A 89 23.74 10.85 9.46
N GLU A 90 24.27 12.04 9.76
CA GLU A 90 24.87 12.40 11.05
C GLU A 90 23.89 13.01 12.05
N ARG A 91 22.62 13.25 11.66
CA ARG A 91 21.63 13.84 12.57
C ARG A 91 20.97 12.76 13.46
N ASP A 92 20.98 13.03 14.77
CA ASP A 92 20.32 12.23 15.82
C ASP A 92 18.78 12.31 15.77
N GLU A 93 18.22 13.25 15.00
CA GLU A 93 16.78 13.54 14.96
C GLU A 93 15.93 12.53 14.16
N GLY A 94 16.54 11.46 13.64
CA GLY A 94 15.87 10.42 12.85
C GLY A 94 15.33 9.26 13.69
N GLN A 95 14.13 8.77 13.36
CA GLN A 95 13.62 7.51 13.91
C GLN A 95 14.51 6.34 13.44
N GLY A 96 15.04 5.53 14.37
CA GLY A 96 15.91 4.38 14.09
C GLY A 96 17.42 4.64 14.30
N ALA A 97 18.19 3.56 14.47
CA ALA A 97 19.64 3.65 14.70
C ALA A 97 20.35 4.32 13.50
N PRO A 98 21.34 5.20 13.73
CA PRO A 98 22.13 5.78 12.65
C PRO A 98 22.76 4.70 11.75
N ALA A 99 22.79 4.97 10.44
CA ALA A 99 23.49 4.11 9.49
C ALA A 99 25.01 4.18 9.76
N ILE A 100 25.70 3.05 9.60
CA ILE A 100 27.14 2.95 9.84
C ILE A 100 27.86 3.07 8.49
N LEU A 101 28.51 4.20 8.23
CA LEU A 101 29.35 4.40 7.06
C LEU A 101 30.80 3.94 7.34
N LYS A 102 31.28 2.95 6.58
CA LYS A 102 32.63 2.41 6.64
C LYS A 102 33.41 2.84 5.39
N LEU A 103 34.27 3.83 5.55
CA LEU A 103 35.20 4.31 4.51
C LEU A 103 36.40 3.38 4.38
N SER A 104 37.16 3.51 3.27
CA SER A 104 38.30 2.63 2.96
C SER A 104 37.98 1.12 3.04
N SER A 105 36.71 0.77 2.86
CA SER A 105 36.20 -0.59 3.04
C SER A 105 35.73 -1.11 1.68
N ALA A 106 36.68 -1.48 0.84
CA ALA A 106 36.38 -2.02 -0.48
C ALA A 106 35.78 -3.43 -0.35
N VAL A 107 34.58 -3.63 -0.89
CA VAL A 107 33.98 -4.97 -1.03
C VAL A 107 34.58 -5.64 -2.26
N VAL A 108 35.05 -6.87 -2.11
CA VAL A 108 35.69 -7.66 -3.17
C VAL A 108 34.88 -8.89 -3.57
N SER A 109 34.01 -9.39 -2.70
CA SER A 109 33.09 -10.48 -3.04
C SER A 109 31.75 -10.36 -2.32
N VAL A 110 30.72 -10.98 -2.93
CA VAL A 110 29.36 -11.03 -2.42
C VAL A 110 28.85 -12.47 -2.49
N ASP A 111 28.16 -12.93 -1.44
CA ASP A 111 27.37 -14.16 -1.46
C ASP A 111 25.87 -13.78 -1.50
N PRO A 112 25.22 -13.89 -2.67
CA PRO A 112 23.81 -13.54 -2.82
C PRO A 112 22.86 -14.45 -2.06
N ASN A 113 23.24 -15.70 -1.78
CA ASN A 113 22.34 -16.66 -1.12
C ASN A 113 22.26 -16.39 0.38
N GLU A 114 23.43 -16.16 1.01
CA GLU A 114 23.50 -15.89 2.44
C GLU A 114 23.35 -14.41 2.79
N GLY A 115 23.55 -13.50 1.83
CA GLY A 115 23.50 -12.05 2.07
C GLY A 115 24.79 -11.52 2.71
N ASN A 116 25.94 -12.12 2.38
CA ASN A 116 27.24 -11.76 2.96
C ASN A 116 28.10 -10.96 1.97
N VAL A 117 29.01 -10.15 2.49
CA VAL A 117 30.06 -9.47 1.71
C VAL A 117 31.44 -9.74 2.32
N THR A 118 32.48 -9.79 1.49
CA THR A 118 33.88 -9.85 1.94
C THR A 118 34.60 -8.57 1.55
N LEU A 119 35.31 -7.99 2.51
CA LEU A 119 36.13 -6.79 2.32
C LEU A 119 37.55 -7.16 1.84
N ALA A 120 38.24 -6.19 1.25
CA ALA A 120 39.60 -6.37 0.74
C ALA A 120 40.63 -6.77 1.82
N ASP A 121 40.36 -6.49 3.10
CA ASP A 121 41.19 -6.91 4.23
C ASP A 121 40.90 -8.35 4.71
N GLY A 122 39.98 -9.05 4.05
CA GLY A 122 39.55 -10.41 4.38
C GLY A 122 38.39 -10.49 5.37
N THR A 123 37.92 -9.36 5.92
CA THR A 123 36.77 -9.32 6.83
C THR A 123 35.50 -9.75 6.10
N ALA A 124 34.80 -10.76 6.63
CA ALA A 124 33.48 -11.16 6.16
C ALA A 124 32.40 -10.50 7.02
N VAL A 125 31.38 -9.92 6.39
CA VAL A 125 30.23 -9.32 7.07
C VAL A 125 28.96 -9.96 6.56
N SER A 126 28.13 -10.44 7.50
CA SER A 126 26.83 -11.02 7.21
C SER A 126 25.71 -10.01 7.34
N GLY A 127 24.69 -10.14 6.50
CA GLY A 127 23.45 -9.38 6.55
C GLY A 127 22.26 -10.19 6.05
N ASP A 128 21.08 -9.60 6.16
CA ASP A 128 19.83 -10.20 5.67
C ASP A 128 19.58 -9.89 4.19
N VAL A 129 20.17 -8.79 3.70
CA VAL A 129 20.05 -8.28 2.34
C VAL A 129 21.30 -7.46 1.97
N VAL A 130 21.75 -7.59 0.71
CA VAL A 130 22.85 -6.82 0.13
C VAL A 130 22.33 -5.94 -1.00
N LEU A 131 22.65 -4.66 -0.96
CA LEU A 131 22.28 -3.66 -1.97
C LEU A 131 23.55 -3.19 -2.69
N GLY A 132 23.72 -3.59 -3.94
CA GLY A 132 24.83 -3.18 -4.79
C GLY A 132 24.58 -1.80 -5.38
N ALA A 133 25.14 -0.76 -4.77
CA ALA A 133 25.08 0.64 -5.19
C ALA A 133 26.47 1.18 -5.60
N ASP A 134 27.31 0.29 -6.13
CA ASP A 134 28.74 0.46 -6.38
C ASP A 134 29.07 1.01 -7.78
N GLY A 135 28.07 1.64 -8.39
CA GLY A 135 28.24 2.48 -9.57
C GLY A 135 28.51 1.73 -10.88
N VAL A 136 28.96 2.47 -11.90
CA VAL A 136 29.19 1.93 -13.25
C VAL A 136 30.28 0.85 -13.29
N HIS A 137 31.22 0.83 -12.34
CA HIS A 137 32.26 -0.20 -12.23
C HIS A 137 31.92 -1.31 -11.21
N SER A 138 30.61 -1.54 -10.99
CA SER A 138 30.09 -2.49 -10.00
C SER A 138 30.75 -3.88 -10.02
N ILE A 139 31.22 -4.32 -8.85
CA ILE A 139 31.60 -5.70 -8.57
C ILE A 139 30.40 -6.55 -8.21
N CYS A 140 29.32 -5.95 -7.68
CA CYS A 140 28.08 -6.66 -7.34
C CYS A 140 27.37 -7.22 -8.59
N ARG A 141 27.49 -6.52 -9.73
CA ARG A 141 26.82 -6.85 -10.99
C ARG A 141 27.04 -8.31 -11.43
N GLN A 142 28.28 -8.79 -11.33
CA GLN A 142 28.64 -10.15 -11.76
C GLN A 142 27.96 -11.25 -10.92
N TYR A 143 27.63 -10.96 -9.66
CA TYR A 143 26.96 -11.89 -8.76
C TYR A 143 25.46 -11.97 -9.02
N VAL A 144 24.90 -11.05 -9.82
CA VAL A 144 23.52 -11.13 -10.32
C VAL A 144 23.47 -11.80 -11.69
N SER A 145 24.28 -11.35 -12.64
CA SER A 145 24.26 -11.84 -14.02
C SER A 145 24.96 -13.19 -14.22
N GLY A 146 25.78 -13.62 -13.25
CA GLY A 146 26.71 -14.75 -13.40
C GLY A 146 27.86 -14.49 -14.38
N LYS A 147 28.02 -13.24 -14.85
CA LYS A 147 29.03 -12.82 -15.84
C LYS A 147 29.58 -11.44 -15.50
N ASP A 148 30.86 -11.22 -15.73
CA ASP A 148 31.46 -9.91 -15.57
C ASP A 148 31.08 -8.98 -16.74
N ILE A 149 29.90 -8.34 -16.64
CA ILE A 149 29.40 -7.39 -17.63
C ILE A 149 30.10 -6.04 -17.39
N LYS A 150 30.98 -5.67 -18.32
CA LYS A 150 31.67 -4.38 -18.28
C LYS A 150 30.88 -3.30 -19.03
N PRO A 151 30.86 -2.06 -18.53
CA PRO A 151 30.42 -0.91 -19.30
C PRO A 151 31.24 -0.74 -20.57
N LEU A 152 30.60 -0.26 -21.62
CA LEU A 152 31.20 0.00 -22.92
C LEU A 152 31.25 1.51 -23.14
N SER A 153 32.25 1.99 -23.89
CA SER A 153 32.24 3.38 -24.33
C SER A 153 31.04 3.63 -25.25
N SER A 154 30.38 4.78 -25.07
CA SER A 154 29.35 5.25 -26.00
C SER A 154 29.95 5.91 -27.25
N GLY A 155 31.29 5.94 -27.38
CA GLY A 155 32.01 6.69 -28.42
C GLY A 155 32.10 8.19 -28.16
N LYS A 156 31.71 8.66 -26.96
CA LYS A 156 31.69 10.08 -26.59
C LYS A 156 32.42 10.32 -25.27
N SER A 157 33.06 11.47 -25.18
CA SER A 157 33.64 12.01 -23.94
C SER A 157 32.99 13.35 -23.60
N ALA A 158 33.11 13.78 -22.35
CA ALA A 158 32.63 15.07 -21.89
C ALA A 158 33.71 15.83 -21.10
N PHE A 159 34.03 17.05 -21.55
CA PHE A 159 34.72 18.02 -20.70
C PHE A 159 33.73 18.57 -19.67
N ARG A 160 34.17 18.64 -18.41
CA ARG A 160 33.39 19.20 -17.30
C ARG A 160 34.24 20.17 -16.50
N PHE A 161 33.67 21.33 -16.23
CA PHE A 161 34.30 22.39 -15.44
C PHE A 161 33.23 23.39 -14.96
N LEU A 162 33.65 24.29 -14.07
CA LEU A 162 32.84 25.39 -13.57
C LEU A 162 33.51 26.71 -13.94
N ILE A 163 32.72 27.75 -14.19
CA ILE A 163 33.20 29.13 -14.27
C ILE A 163 32.36 30.02 -13.35
N ASP A 164 32.95 31.13 -12.92
CA ASP A 164 32.23 32.16 -12.19
C ASP A 164 31.27 32.93 -13.13
N ARG A 165 30.00 33.07 -12.74
CA ARG A 165 28.99 33.75 -13.59
C ARG A 165 29.30 35.22 -13.80
N LYS A 166 29.91 35.90 -12.82
CA LYS A 166 30.29 37.32 -12.96
C LYS A 166 31.34 37.46 -14.07
N SER A 167 32.30 36.55 -14.16
CA SER A 167 33.29 36.54 -15.25
C SER A 167 32.66 36.36 -16.64
N ALA A 168 31.50 35.69 -16.74
CA ALA A 168 30.72 35.53 -17.97
C ALA A 168 29.90 36.80 -18.30
N LEU A 169 29.36 37.49 -17.29
CA LEU A 169 28.64 38.76 -17.46
C LEU A 169 29.56 39.91 -17.92
N GLU A 170 30.83 39.86 -17.55
CA GLU A 170 31.84 40.85 -17.96
C GLU A 170 32.29 40.67 -19.42
N SER A 171 31.89 39.58 -20.08
CA SER A 171 32.17 39.32 -21.50
C SER A 171 31.10 39.95 -22.40
N PRO A 172 31.45 40.93 -23.27
CA PRO A 172 30.48 41.52 -24.19
C PRO A 172 29.85 40.51 -25.17
N ALA A 173 30.58 39.46 -25.57
CA ALA A 173 30.07 38.46 -26.51
C ALA A 173 29.20 37.38 -25.82
N ALA A 174 29.42 37.13 -24.53
CA ALA A 174 28.77 36.04 -23.80
C ALA A 174 27.70 36.48 -22.79
N ALA A 175 27.66 37.75 -22.38
CA ALA A 175 26.73 38.25 -21.35
C ALA A 175 25.27 37.87 -21.64
N LYS A 176 24.84 37.98 -22.89
CA LYS A 176 23.50 37.63 -23.37
C LYS A 176 23.03 36.21 -23.00
N PHE A 177 23.95 35.27 -22.79
CA PHE A 177 23.64 33.87 -22.44
C PHE A 177 23.46 33.64 -20.94
N VAL A 178 23.84 34.61 -20.12
CA VAL A 178 23.89 34.46 -18.66
C VAL A 178 23.20 35.60 -17.92
N GLU A 179 22.55 36.54 -18.62
CA GLU A 179 21.88 37.71 -18.03
C GLU A 179 20.77 37.33 -17.05
N ARG A 180 19.94 36.34 -17.40
CA ARG A 180 18.82 35.93 -16.55
C ARG A 180 19.22 34.79 -15.61
N PRO A 181 18.71 34.79 -14.37
CA PRO A 181 18.96 33.69 -13.45
C PRO A 181 18.20 32.42 -13.88
N GLY A 182 18.81 31.25 -13.63
CA GLY A 182 18.17 29.96 -13.85
C GLY A 182 18.09 29.48 -15.31
N GLU A 183 18.70 30.18 -16.28
CA GLU A 183 18.65 29.77 -17.68
C GLU A 183 19.58 28.58 -17.98
N LEU A 184 19.03 27.54 -18.60
CA LEU A 184 19.77 26.44 -19.22
C LEU A 184 20.01 26.82 -20.69
N VAL A 185 21.27 26.82 -21.11
CA VAL A 185 21.67 27.10 -22.49
C VAL A 185 22.34 25.87 -23.07
N ILE A 186 21.94 25.50 -24.29
CA ILE A 186 22.53 24.37 -25.01
C ILE A 186 22.91 24.82 -26.41
N TRP A 187 24.17 24.59 -26.78
CA TRP A 187 24.64 24.74 -28.15
C TRP A 187 24.80 23.36 -28.78
N TYR A 188 24.28 23.19 -29.98
CA TYR A 188 24.32 21.94 -30.74
C TYR A 188 25.14 22.08 -32.02
N ASP A 189 25.86 21.03 -32.35
CA ASP A 189 26.39 20.73 -33.68
C ASP A 189 26.09 19.24 -33.98
N LYS A 190 26.51 18.73 -35.14
CA LYS A 190 26.15 17.40 -35.64
C LYS A 190 26.47 16.27 -34.68
N ASP A 191 27.63 16.31 -34.02
CA ASP A 191 28.19 15.23 -33.21
C ASP A 191 28.66 15.65 -31.81
N ARG A 192 28.44 16.93 -31.46
CA ARG A 192 28.94 17.54 -30.23
C ARG A 192 27.98 18.61 -29.72
N ARG A 193 28.03 18.87 -28.42
CA ARG A 193 27.20 19.90 -27.79
C ARG A 193 27.81 20.44 -26.51
N VAL A 194 27.44 21.67 -26.18
CA VAL A 194 27.81 22.34 -24.94
C VAL A 194 26.53 22.59 -24.15
N VAL A 195 26.47 22.10 -22.91
CA VAL A 195 25.37 22.34 -21.97
C VAL A 195 25.89 23.23 -20.86
N MET A 196 25.24 24.38 -20.66
CA MET A 196 25.56 25.34 -19.60
C MET A 196 24.32 25.61 -18.74
N TYR A 197 24.48 25.57 -17.42
CA TYR A 197 23.45 26.02 -16.48
C TYR A 197 24.04 26.56 -15.17
N PRO A 198 23.35 27.49 -14.50
CA PRO A 198 23.78 28.05 -13.23
C PRO A 198 23.61 27.08 -12.06
N THR A 199 24.51 27.17 -11.08
CA THR A 199 24.52 26.42 -9.83
C THR A 199 24.92 27.33 -8.66
N SER A 200 24.86 26.82 -7.42
CA SER A 200 25.31 27.54 -6.22
C SER A 200 24.64 28.91 -6.07
N ASN A 201 23.30 28.95 -6.04
CA ASN A 201 22.52 30.20 -6.06
C ASN A 201 22.89 31.13 -7.22
N ASN A 202 23.08 30.55 -8.40
CA ASN A 202 23.32 31.29 -9.64
C ASN A 202 24.64 32.08 -9.65
N THR A 203 25.64 31.64 -8.87
CA THR A 203 26.98 32.25 -8.80
C THR A 203 27.98 31.54 -9.69
N LEU A 204 27.84 30.22 -9.86
CA LEU A 204 28.70 29.41 -10.73
C LEU A 204 27.91 28.92 -11.95
N LEU A 205 28.59 28.70 -13.07
CA LEU A 205 28.05 28.10 -14.27
C LEU A 205 28.73 26.75 -14.49
N ASN A 206 27.94 25.68 -14.56
CA ASN A 206 28.41 24.34 -14.87
C ASN A 206 28.40 24.11 -16.39
N PHE A 207 29.51 23.58 -16.90
CA PHE A 207 29.67 23.20 -18.30
C PHE A 207 29.78 21.69 -18.45
N VAL A 208 29.04 21.13 -19.40
CA VAL A 208 29.21 19.77 -19.90
C VAL A 208 29.35 19.83 -21.42
N CYS A 209 30.56 19.58 -21.91
CA CYS A 209 30.89 19.68 -23.32
C CYS A 209 31.13 18.29 -23.90
N ILE A 210 30.12 17.73 -24.56
CA ILE A 210 30.11 16.37 -25.11
C ILE A 210 30.65 16.38 -26.55
N HIS A 211 31.55 15.47 -26.89
CA HIS A 211 32.24 15.37 -28.17
C HIS A 211 32.69 13.92 -28.46
N PRO A 212 33.08 13.57 -29.71
CA PRO A 212 33.68 12.28 -30.04
C PRO A 212 34.90 11.98 -29.16
N GLU A 213 34.98 10.78 -28.58
CA GLU A 213 36.02 10.47 -27.60
C GLU A 213 37.44 10.59 -28.16
N GLN A 214 37.63 10.32 -29.46
CA GLN A 214 38.94 10.33 -30.13
C GLN A 214 39.59 11.72 -30.15
N GLU A 215 38.82 12.78 -29.96
CA GLU A 215 39.31 14.17 -29.97
C GLU A 215 39.85 14.62 -28.60
N SER A 216 39.72 13.80 -27.56
CA SER A 216 40.22 14.11 -26.21
C SER A 216 40.88 12.94 -25.49
N GLU A 217 41.11 11.81 -26.17
CA GLU A 217 41.82 10.68 -25.58
C GLU A 217 43.25 11.05 -25.19
N VAL A 218 43.56 10.85 -23.91
CA VAL A 218 44.91 10.82 -23.34
C VAL A 218 45.11 9.40 -22.80
N GLY A 219 46.26 8.77 -23.09
CA GLY A 219 46.52 7.34 -22.80
C GLY A 219 46.28 6.90 -21.34
N GLU A 220 46.14 5.59 -21.14
CA GLU A 220 45.75 4.95 -19.86
C GLU A 220 46.62 5.38 -18.66
N GLY A 221 46.07 6.23 -17.79
CA GLY A 221 46.68 6.60 -16.52
C GLY A 221 45.79 7.61 -15.78
N TRP A 222 45.61 7.39 -14.47
CA TRP A 222 44.64 8.06 -13.58
C TRP A 222 44.99 9.53 -13.26
N SER A 223 45.22 10.33 -14.30
CA SER A 223 45.51 11.77 -14.31
C SER A 223 44.95 12.37 -15.61
N ASN A 224 43.63 12.42 -15.74
CA ASN A 224 42.91 13.04 -16.88
C ASN A 224 42.97 14.57 -16.83
N THR A 225 44.17 15.15 -16.94
CA THR A 225 44.30 16.59 -17.17
C THR A 225 44.21 16.81 -18.67
N SER A 226 42.98 16.98 -19.18
CA SER A 226 42.82 17.47 -20.54
C SER A 226 43.20 18.94 -20.59
N THR A 227 43.79 19.34 -21.71
CA THR A 227 44.29 20.70 -21.87
C THR A 227 43.17 21.62 -22.32
N LYS A 228 43.23 22.87 -21.87
CA LYS A 228 42.28 23.92 -22.29
C LYS A 228 42.33 24.14 -23.80
N GLU A 229 43.50 23.92 -24.40
CA GLU A 229 43.75 23.96 -25.83
C GLU A 229 42.92 22.90 -26.56
N ALA A 230 42.83 21.67 -26.05
CA ALA A 230 41.99 20.63 -26.63
C ALA A 230 40.50 21.01 -26.58
N LEU A 231 40.03 21.55 -25.45
CA LEU A 231 38.66 22.06 -25.32
C LEU A 231 38.36 23.12 -26.39
N LEU A 232 39.23 24.12 -26.55
CA LEU A 232 39.01 25.20 -27.53
C LEU A 232 39.07 24.71 -28.97
N GLU A 233 39.95 23.77 -29.28
CA GLU A 233 40.06 23.19 -30.62
C GLU A 233 38.80 22.39 -31.00
N VAL A 234 38.28 21.57 -30.07
CA VAL A 234 37.07 20.76 -30.27
C VAL A 234 35.84 21.63 -30.56
N TYR A 235 35.75 22.83 -29.97
CA TYR A 235 34.58 23.71 -30.08
C TYR A 235 34.82 24.99 -30.89
N LYS A 236 35.93 25.11 -31.63
CA LYS A 236 36.31 26.34 -32.34
C LYS A 236 35.27 26.90 -33.32
N ASN A 237 34.37 26.05 -33.82
CA ASN A 237 33.33 26.42 -34.78
C ASN A 237 31.99 26.83 -34.12
N PHE A 238 31.90 26.82 -32.79
CA PHE A 238 30.69 27.25 -32.07
C PHE A 238 30.56 28.78 -32.07
N ASP A 239 29.41 29.29 -31.59
CA ASP A 239 29.18 30.73 -31.42
C ASP A 239 30.37 31.39 -30.69
N PRO A 240 30.90 32.54 -31.18
CA PRO A 240 32.07 33.18 -30.57
C PRO A 240 31.92 33.45 -29.07
N GLY A 241 30.71 33.78 -28.59
CA GLY A 241 30.45 33.97 -27.17
C GLY A 241 30.48 32.65 -26.39
N CYS A 242 30.08 31.53 -27.00
CA CYS A 242 30.26 30.21 -26.40
C CYS A 242 31.75 29.88 -26.25
N VAL A 243 32.55 30.05 -27.31
CA VAL A 243 34.00 29.80 -27.28
C VAL A 243 34.69 30.70 -26.26
N GLU A 244 34.28 31.96 -26.15
CA GLU A 244 34.79 32.87 -25.12
C GLU A 244 34.52 32.36 -23.70
N LEU A 245 33.34 31.78 -23.43
CA LEU A 245 33.04 31.13 -22.14
C LEU A 245 33.92 29.90 -21.89
N LEU A 246 34.10 29.04 -22.91
CA LEU A 246 34.98 27.88 -22.80
C LEU A 246 36.44 28.30 -22.51
N SER A 247 36.87 29.44 -23.05
CA SER A 247 38.19 30.02 -22.79
C SER A 247 38.37 30.52 -21.34
N LYS A 248 37.31 30.57 -20.54
CA LYS A 248 37.38 30.91 -19.10
C LYS A 248 37.48 29.67 -18.21
N ALA A 249 37.47 28.46 -18.79
CA ALA A 249 37.72 27.23 -18.04
C ALA A 249 39.05 27.31 -17.28
N ASP A 250 39.01 26.97 -16.00
CA ASP A 250 40.20 26.80 -15.17
C ASP A 250 40.80 25.42 -15.41
N ALA A 251 42.11 25.39 -15.67
CA ALA A 251 42.85 24.18 -16.02
C ALA A 251 42.89 23.15 -14.87
N GLU A 252 42.81 23.59 -13.61
CA GLU A 252 42.78 22.68 -12.47
C GLU A 252 41.42 21.99 -12.31
N SER A 253 40.33 22.71 -12.59
CA SER A 253 38.95 22.21 -12.56
C SER A 253 38.53 21.39 -13.78
N LEU A 254 39.23 21.55 -14.92
CA LEU A 254 38.90 20.87 -16.18
C LEU A 254 39.16 19.36 -16.08
N LYS A 255 38.10 18.57 -16.26
CA LYS A 255 38.15 17.11 -16.30
C LYS A 255 37.48 16.57 -17.53
N THR A 256 37.99 15.45 -18.03
CA THR A 256 37.40 14.71 -19.15
C THR A 256 36.94 13.35 -18.68
N TRP A 257 35.68 13.05 -18.99
CA TRP A 257 34.98 11.84 -18.59
C TRP A 257 34.55 11.09 -19.83
N LYS A 258 34.93 9.81 -19.93
CA LYS A 258 34.36 8.91 -20.93
C LYS A 258 32.91 8.63 -20.58
N LEU A 259 32.01 8.71 -21.55
CA LEU A 259 30.61 8.37 -21.35
C LEU A 259 30.43 6.87 -21.54
N LEU A 260 30.05 6.19 -20.47
CA LEU A 260 29.89 4.75 -20.44
C LEU A 260 28.41 4.38 -20.55
N ASP A 261 28.13 3.36 -21.35
CA ASP A 261 26.81 2.74 -21.48
C ASP A 261 26.94 1.24 -21.14
N MET A 262 25.81 0.58 -20.94
CA MET A 262 25.76 -0.85 -20.68
C MET A 262 24.47 -1.46 -21.25
N PRO A 263 24.52 -2.67 -21.82
CA PRO A 263 23.29 -3.39 -22.18
C PRO A 263 22.36 -3.57 -20.97
N VAL A 264 21.06 -3.69 -21.26
CA VAL A 264 20.06 -4.02 -20.25
C VAL A 264 20.38 -5.38 -19.64
N LEU A 265 20.46 -5.45 -18.31
CA LEU A 265 20.68 -6.70 -17.58
C LEU A 265 19.43 -7.57 -17.60
N ASP A 266 19.56 -8.89 -17.71
CA ASP A 266 18.41 -9.81 -17.66
C ASP A 266 17.65 -9.75 -16.32
N SER A 267 18.37 -9.45 -15.23
CA SER A 267 17.81 -9.28 -13.89
C SER A 267 18.68 -8.32 -13.07
N TRP A 268 18.08 -7.71 -12.05
CA TRP A 268 18.78 -6.88 -11.06
C TRP A 268 18.92 -7.56 -9.71
N ILE A 269 18.42 -8.78 -9.57
CA ILE A 269 18.34 -9.48 -8.29
C ILE A 269 18.92 -10.89 -8.39
N ASN A 270 19.51 -11.37 -7.30
CA ASN A 270 19.86 -12.77 -7.13
C ASN A 270 19.80 -13.10 -5.63
N GLY A 271 18.93 -14.01 -5.23
CA GLY A 271 18.71 -14.33 -3.81
C GLY A 271 18.40 -13.08 -2.97
N ARG A 272 19.35 -12.68 -2.15
CA ARG A 272 19.31 -11.53 -1.22
C ARG A 272 20.11 -10.32 -1.71
N LEU A 273 20.63 -10.36 -2.93
CA LEU A 273 21.33 -9.26 -3.59
C LEU A 273 20.39 -8.53 -4.55
N ALA A 274 20.38 -7.20 -4.50
CA ALA A 274 19.75 -6.33 -5.51
C ALA A 274 20.69 -5.21 -5.96
N LEU A 275 20.66 -4.89 -7.25
CA LEU A 275 21.38 -3.76 -7.86
C LEU A 275 20.47 -2.52 -7.94
N LEU A 276 21.06 -1.33 -7.79
CA LEU A 276 20.36 -0.04 -7.87
C LEU A 276 21.29 1.07 -8.38
N GLY A 277 20.72 2.06 -9.06
CA GLY A 277 21.50 3.11 -9.75
C GLY A 277 22.41 2.53 -10.84
N ASP A 278 23.60 3.11 -11.03
CA ASP A 278 24.50 2.76 -12.14
C ASP A 278 25.06 1.32 -12.11
N SER A 279 24.93 0.61 -10.97
CA SER A 279 25.23 -0.83 -10.91
C SER A 279 24.18 -1.67 -11.65
N ALA A 280 22.96 -1.15 -11.82
CA ALA A 280 21.86 -1.79 -12.55
C ALA A 280 21.65 -1.16 -13.93
N HIS A 281 21.59 0.16 -14.01
CA HIS A 281 21.15 0.91 -15.19
C HIS A 281 21.94 2.23 -15.36
N PRO A 282 23.22 2.21 -15.76
CA PRO A 282 24.01 3.43 -15.91
C PRO A 282 23.43 4.35 -17.00
N PHE A 283 23.33 5.65 -16.70
CA PHE A 283 22.75 6.63 -17.61
C PHE A 283 23.80 7.47 -18.35
N LEU A 284 23.61 7.64 -19.65
CA LEU A 284 24.23 8.75 -20.37
C LEU A 284 23.69 10.09 -19.83
N PRO A 285 24.50 11.15 -19.76
CA PRO A 285 24.14 12.40 -19.06
C PRO A 285 23.14 13.29 -19.83
N HIS A 286 22.47 12.74 -20.85
CA HIS A 286 21.69 13.51 -21.81
C HIS A 286 20.34 14.01 -21.28
N GLN A 287 19.79 13.41 -20.22
CA GLN A 287 18.52 13.81 -19.60
C GLN A 287 18.62 14.21 -18.13
N GLY A 288 19.81 14.13 -17.51
CA GLY A 288 19.97 14.46 -16.09
C GLY A 288 19.16 13.57 -15.12
N GLN A 289 18.79 12.35 -15.53
CA GLN A 289 17.92 11.46 -14.76
C GLN A 289 18.62 10.36 -13.96
N GLY A 290 19.91 10.06 -14.19
CA GLY A 290 20.59 8.95 -13.51
C GLY A 290 20.48 9.00 -11.99
N ALA A 291 20.74 10.17 -11.39
CA ALA A 291 20.55 10.39 -9.95
C ALA A 291 19.09 10.24 -9.51
N GLY A 292 18.13 10.71 -10.33
CA GLY A 292 16.71 10.64 -10.00
C GLY A 292 16.20 9.20 -9.96
N ILE A 293 16.56 8.39 -10.96
CA ILE A 293 16.19 6.97 -11.03
C ILE A 293 16.87 6.17 -9.92
N ALA A 294 18.13 6.48 -9.59
CA ALA A 294 18.80 5.88 -8.44
C ALA A 294 18.09 6.18 -7.11
N MET A 295 17.56 7.40 -6.93
CA MET A 295 16.77 7.76 -5.75
C MET A 295 15.41 7.07 -5.74
N GLU A 296 14.76 6.92 -6.89
CA GLU A 296 13.53 6.13 -7.03
C GLU A 296 13.75 4.66 -6.61
N ASP A 297 14.87 4.04 -7.02
CA ASP A 297 15.20 2.67 -6.61
C ASP A 297 15.32 2.55 -5.08
N ALA A 298 16.04 3.48 -4.46
CA ALA A 298 16.20 3.55 -3.01
C ALA A 298 14.86 3.79 -2.28
N ALA A 299 13.97 4.60 -2.85
CA ALA A 299 12.64 4.84 -2.31
C ALA A 299 11.79 3.57 -2.38
N ALA A 300 11.78 2.88 -3.51
CA ALA A 300 11.09 1.62 -3.69
C ALA A 300 11.59 0.57 -2.68
N LEU A 301 12.90 0.36 -2.55
CA LEU A 301 13.45 -0.57 -1.56
C LEU A 301 13.05 -0.21 -0.14
N GLY A 302 13.06 1.07 0.23
CA GLY A 302 12.59 1.50 1.55
C GLY A 302 11.09 1.36 1.78
N VAL A 303 10.28 1.24 0.74
CA VAL A 303 8.85 0.89 0.89
C VAL A 303 8.68 -0.62 1.01
N LEU A 304 9.37 -1.39 0.17
CA LEU A 304 9.17 -2.83 0.02
C LEU A 304 9.83 -3.65 1.13
N LEU A 305 10.94 -3.16 1.68
CA LEU A 305 11.56 -3.66 2.90
C LEU A 305 10.99 -2.88 4.09
N GLU A 306 9.74 -3.20 4.44
CA GLU A 306 9.03 -2.55 5.53
C GLU A 306 9.48 -3.06 6.91
N ARG A 307 9.24 -2.25 7.95
CA ARG A 307 9.51 -2.67 9.33
C ARG A 307 8.77 -3.96 9.67
N GLY A 308 9.49 -4.92 10.28
CA GLY A 308 8.93 -6.21 10.69
C GLY A 308 8.89 -7.27 9.59
N LEU A 309 9.40 -6.97 8.39
CA LEU A 309 9.62 -7.96 7.33
C LEU A 309 10.57 -9.07 7.82
N SER A 310 10.20 -10.33 7.57
CA SER A 310 11.09 -11.46 7.86
C SER A 310 12.24 -11.55 6.86
N ARG A 311 13.42 -12.01 7.31
CA ARG A 311 14.56 -12.35 6.44
C ARG A 311 14.11 -13.27 5.30
N ASP A 312 13.21 -14.23 5.54
CA ASP A 312 12.80 -15.21 4.52
C ASP A 312 11.93 -14.62 3.40
N GLU A 313 11.29 -13.47 3.63
CA GLU A 313 10.49 -12.78 2.62
C GLU A 313 11.35 -11.90 1.69
N VAL A 314 12.61 -11.62 2.05
CA VAL A 314 13.50 -10.72 1.29
C VAL A 314 13.55 -11.06 -0.20
N PRO A 315 13.80 -12.32 -0.64
CA PRO A 315 13.87 -12.62 -2.08
C PRO A 315 12.60 -12.26 -2.85
N GLU A 316 11.42 -12.49 -2.27
CA GLU A 316 10.15 -12.13 -2.90
C GLU A 316 9.93 -10.61 -2.93
N ARG A 317 10.39 -9.88 -1.91
CA ARG A 317 10.36 -8.40 -1.92
C ARG A 317 11.32 -7.80 -2.94
N LEU A 318 12.50 -8.39 -3.11
CA LEU A 318 13.43 -7.98 -4.16
C LEU A 318 12.87 -8.30 -5.55
N LYS A 319 12.11 -9.39 -5.70
CA LYS A 319 11.37 -9.68 -6.93
C LYS A 319 10.33 -8.59 -7.23
N LEU A 320 9.55 -8.19 -6.23
CA LEU A 320 8.61 -7.08 -6.37
C LEU A 320 9.30 -5.75 -6.69
N PHE A 321 10.48 -5.48 -6.10
CA PHE A 321 11.31 -4.32 -6.43
C PHE A 321 11.67 -4.30 -7.92
N GLN A 322 12.16 -5.43 -8.44
CA GLN A 322 12.47 -5.54 -9.86
C GLN A 322 11.21 -5.33 -10.71
N ASP A 323 10.09 -5.98 -10.37
CA ASP A 323 8.86 -5.89 -11.16
C ASP A 323 8.31 -4.45 -11.24
N ILE A 324 8.57 -3.63 -10.21
CA ILE A 324 8.18 -2.21 -10.18
C ILE A 324 9.14 -1.32 -10.96
N ARG A 325 10.46 -1.56 -10.82
CA ARG A 325 11.49 -0.62 -11.25
C ARG A 325 12.09 -0.92 -12.63
N TYR A 326 12.10 -2.19 -13.02
CA TYR A 326 12.85 -2.67 -14.18
C TYR A 326 12.42 -2.02 -15.49
N GLU A 327 11.13 -2.06 -15.82
CA GLU A 327 10.61 -1.43 -17.04
C GLU A 327 10.87 0.09 -17.01
N ARG A 328 10.64 0.72 -15.85
CA ARG A 328 10.73 2.16 -15.69
C ARG A 328 12.14 2.70 -15.92
N ALA A 329 13.15 2.15 -15.24
CA ALA A 329 14.51 2.62 -15.42
C ALA A 329 15.01 2.34 -16.84
N ASN A 330 14.74 1.14 -17.38
CA ASN A 330 15.21 0.76 -18.71
C ASN A 330 14.57 1.62 -19.81
N LYS A 331 13.28 1.97 -19.68
CA LYS A 331 12.62 2.87 -20.62
C LYS A 331 13.25 4.26 -20.60
N ILE A 332 13.47 4.84 -19.43
CA ILE A 332 14.09 6.18 -19.30
C ILE A 332 15.55 6.14 -19.77
N GLN A 333 16.28 5.05 -19.52
CA GLN A 333 17.65 4.83 -20.00
C GLN A 333 17.69 4.81 -21.54
N GLU A 334 16.79 4.07 -22.18
CA GLU A 334 16.69 3.99 -23.63
C GLU A 334 16.39 5.36 -24.25
N TYR A 335 15.48 6.14 -23.65
CA TYR A 335 15.25 7.52 -24.08
C TYR A 335 16.50 8.40 -23.92
N SER A 336 17.29 8.23 -22.86
CA SER A 336 18.57 8.93 -22.73
C SER A 336 19.53 8.60 -23.89
N ARG A 337 19.58 7.34 -24.33
CA ARG A 337 20.34 6.92 -25.52
C ARG A 337 19.82 7.58 -26.80
N LEU A 338 18.51 7.62 -26.98
CA LEU A 338 17.90 8.25 -28.16
C LEU A 338 18.26 9.73 -28.26
N VAL A 339 18.20 10.48 -27.16
CA VAL A 339 18.61 11.90 -27.07
C VAL A 339 20.13 12.09 -27.19
N GLY A 340 20.90 11.03 -26.98
CA GLY A 340 22.35 11.01 -27.12
C GLY A 340 22.87 10.88 -28.55
N LYS A 341 22.03 10.46 -29.51
CA LYS A 341 22.47 10.18 -30.88
C LYS A 341 22.89 11.45 -31.63
N ASP A 342 23.90 11.31 -32.49
CA ASP A 342 24.36 12.35 -33.39
C ASP A 342 23.28 12.72 -34.43
N ILE A 343 23.24 14.00 -34.78
CA ILE A 343 22.36 14.53 -35.82
C ILE A 343 22.93 14.11 -37.18
N LYS A 344 22.34 13.10 -37.83
CA LYS A 344 22.74 12.69 -39.18
C LYS A 344 22.15 13.63 -40.23
N GLU A 345 22.96 14.04 -41.21
CA GLU A 345 22.48 14.59 -42.48
C GLU A 345 21.80 13.48 -43.28
N SER A 346 20.50 13.31 -43.11
CA SER A 346 19.69 12.43 -43.95
C SER A 346 18.36 13.10 -44.24
N ASN A 347 18.15 13.47 -45.51
CA ASN A 347 16.89 13.82 -46.20
C ASN A 347 15.62 13.80 -45.32
N GLY A 348 15.50 14.75 -44.37
CA GLY A 348 14.29 14.98 -43.60
C GLY A 348 13.94 14.02 -42.46
N VAL A 349 14.83 13.13 -41.97
CA VAL A 349 14.45 12.09 -40.97
C VAL A 349 15.18 12.16 -39.62
N ASN A 350 16.20 13.01 -39.42
CA ASN A 350 16.87 13.14 -38.10
C ASN A 350 16.71 14.51 -37.44
N SER A 351 15.76 15.32 -37.90
CA SER A 351 15.28 16.46 -37.12
C SER A 351 14.24 16.04 -36.09
N GLU A 352 13.93 14.76 -35.92
CA GLU A 352 12.73 14.31 -35.21
C GLU A 352 12.66 14.71 -33.73
N TYR A 353 13.75 15.11 -33.06
CA TYR A 353 13.71 15.65 -31.68
C TYR A 353 13.48 17.17 -31.62
N LEU A 354 14.06 17.95 -32.56
CA LEU A 354 13.85 19.39 -32.69
C LEU A 354 12.57 19.75 -33.48
N LEU A 355 12.15 18.86 -34.38
CA LEU A 355 10.89 18.89 -35.14
C LEU A 355 9.75 18.17 -34.40
N PHE A 356 10.04 17.27 -33.44
CA PHE A 356 9.05 16.69 -32.51
C PHE A 356 8.29 17.79 -31.77
N LEU A 357 9.02 18.80 -31.32
CA LEU A 357 8.48 19.93 -30.56
C LEU A 357 7.64 20.88 -31.43
N SER A 358 7.54 20.62 -32.75
CA SER A 358 6.84 21.49 -33.70
C SER A 358 5.66 20.84 -34.41
N SER A 359 5.20 19.64 -34.01
CA SER A 359 3.99 19.02 -34.58
C SER A 359 2.99 18.56 -33.51
N SER A 360 1.70 18.76 -33.76
CA SER A 360 0.62 18.53 -32.79
C SER A 360 0.42 17.06 -32.38
N SER A 361 0.84 16.09 -33.20
CA SER A 361 0.81 14.65 -32.84
C SER A 361 2.01 14.24 -32.00
N ALA A 362 3.16 14.90 -32.17
CA ALA A 362 4.35 14.71 -31.38
C ALA A 362 4.30 15.45 -30.03
N GLU A 363 3.59 16.58 -29.95
CA GLU A 363 3.34 17.29 -28.69
C GLU A 363 2.74 16.37 -27.61
N ASN A 364 1.74 15.55 -27.96
CA ASN A 364 1.14 14.60 -27.03
C ASN A 364 2.15 13.55 -26.54
N ALA A 365 2.99 13.02 -27.44
CA ALA A 365 4.01 12.04 -27.08
C ALA A 365 5.14 12.64 -26.21
N VAL A 366 5.52 13.90 -26.44
CA VAL A 366 6.45 14.64 -25.56
C VAL A 366 5.85 14.84 -24.18
N ILE A 367 4.58 15.25 -24.11
CA ILE A 367 3.88 15.46 -22.84
C ILE A 367 3.73 14.15 -22.08
N GLU A 368 3.33 13.07 -22.76
CA GLU A 368 3.25 11.73 -22.17
C GLU A 368 4.59 11.27 -21.62
N TYR A 369 5.68 11.42 -22.38
CA TYR A 369 7.02 11.06 -21.90
C TYR A 369 7.46 11.96 -20.74
N THR A 370 7.21 13.26 -20.81
CA THR A 370 7.56 14.22 -19.75
C THR A 370 6.84 13.87 -18.45
N ASN A 371 5.55 13.55 -18.54
CA ASN A 371 4.76 13.09 -17.40
C ASN A 371 5.25 11.73 -16.89
N TYR A 372 5.55 10.78 -17.78
CA TYR A 372 6.12 9.49 -17.40
C TYR A 372 7.46 9.66 -16.69
N ASN A 373 8.35 10.50 -17.21
CA ASN A 373 9.71 10.69 -16.70
C ASN A 373 9.71 11.48 -15.38
N PHE A 374 9.12 12.68 -15.37
CA PHE A 374 9.24 13.64 -14.28
C PHE A 374 8.02 13.73 -13.36
N GLY A 375 6.85 13.28 -13.81
CA GLY A 375 5.58 13.37 -13.07
C GLY A 375 5.26 12.18 -12.16
N HIS A 376 6.21 11.26 -11.96
CA HIS A 376 6.03 10.05 -11.19
C HIS A 376 6.52 10.20 -9.74
N ASP A 377 5.79 9.59 -8.81
CA ASP A 377 6.20 9.46 -7.41
C ASP A 377 6.40 7.97 -7.07
N GLU A 378 7.66 7.55 -7.02
CA GLU A 378 7.98 6.13 -6.81
C GLU A 378 7.61 5.64 -5.41
N PHE A 379 7.63 6.50 -4.40
CA PHE A 379 7.24 6.10 -3.06
C PHE A 379 5.76 5.70 -3.01
N ASP A 380 4.90 6.53 -3.61
CA ASP A 380 3.46 6.29 -3.65
C ASP A 380 3.11 5.09 -4.55
N ASN A 381 3.77 4.99 -5.72
CA ASN A 381 3.63 3.85 -6.63
C ASN A 381 4.02 2.53 -5.96
N SER A 382 5.21 2.46 -5.37
CA SER A 382 5.68 1.27 -4.64
C SER A 382 4.77 0.94 -3.46
N THR A 383 4.22 1.94 -2.76
CA THR A 383 3.27 1.72 -1.65
C THR A 383 1.99 1.05 -2.14
N GLN A 384 1.46 1.49 -3.28
CA GLN A 384 0.27 0.86 -3.87
C GLN A 384 0.56 -0.56 -4.35
N LYS A 385 1.70 -0.77 -5.03
CA LYS A 385 2.12 -2.11 -5.50
C LYS A 385 2.35 -3.09 -4.35
N LEU A 386 2.88 -2.61 -3.23
CA LEU A 386 3.03 -3.36 -1.99
C LEU A 386 1.68 -3.83 -1.43
N ARG A 387 0.66 -2.96 -1.44
CA ARG A 387 -0.70 -3.31 -1.01
C ARG A 387 -1.31 -4.38 -1.90
N GLU A 388 -1.23 -4.19 -3.22
CA GLU A 388 -1.71 -5.16 -4.21
C GLU A 388 -1.05 -6.53 -4.03
N TRP A 389 0.27 -6.55 -3.83
CA TRP A 389 1.03 -7.77 -3.58
C TRP A 389 0.57 -8.48 -2.30
N LYS A 390 0.34 -7.74 -1.20
CA LYS A 390 -0.16 -8.31 0.06
C LYS A 390 -1.57 -8.88 -0.09
N TRP A 391 -2.46 -8.18 -0.79
CA TRP A 391 -3.83 -8.64 -1.03
C TRP A 391 -3.87 -9.89 -1.92
N ALA A 392 -3.05 -9.95 -2.97
CA ALA A 392 -2.99 -11.10 -3.88
C ALA A 392 -2.60 -12.41 -3.16
N ARG A 393 -1.81 -12.33 -2.09
CA ARG A 393 -1.40 -13.49 -1.28
C ARG A 393 -2.46 -13.94 -0.26
N ARG A 394 -3.55 -13.18 -0.13
CA ARG A 394 -4.68 -13.51 0.74
C ARG A 394 -5.96 -13.55 -0.12
N PRO A 395 -6.17 -14.62 -0.89
CA PRO A 395 -7.30 -14.67 -1.83
C PRO A 395 -8.67 -14.76 -1.13
N GLN A 396 -8.71 -15.16 0.14
CA GLN A 396 -9.94 -15.37 0.92
C GLN A 396 -10.24 -14.19 1.85
N VAL A 397 -10.26 -12.97 1.30
CA VAL A 397 -10.58 -11.75 2.07
C VAL A 397 -11.90 -11.14 1.60
N TYR A 398 -12.64 -10.57 2.55
CA TYR A 398 -13.89 -9.87 2.27
C TYR A 398 -13.60 -8.50 1.67
N TRP A 399 -14.14 -8.27 0.47
CA TRP A 399 -14.15 -6.98 -0.21
C TRP A 399 -15.52 -6.35 -0.08
N ARG A 400 -15.55 -5.06 0.24
CA ARG A 400 -16.76 -4.22 0.26
C ARG A 400 -16.46 -2.89 -0.41
N MET A 401 -17.49 -2.21 -0.89
CA MET A 401 -17.31 -0.84 -1.39
C MET A 401 -17.02 0.11 -0.22
N PRO A 402 -16.16 1.14 -0.41
CA PRO A 402 -15.36 1.44 -1.59
C PRO A 402 -14.05 0.62 -1.67
N THR A 403 -13.85 -0.11 -2.78
CA THR A 403 -12.70 -1.02 -2.97
C THR A 403 -11.35 -0.33 -3.14
N ALA A 404 -11.34 0.99 -3.40
CA ALA A 404 -10.12 1.78 -3.54
C ALA A 404 -9.24 1.77 -2.28
N PHE A 405 -9.80 1.42 -1.13
CA PHE A 405 -9.11 1.40 0.17
C PHE A 405 -8.69 -0.02 0.61
N GLY A 406 -8.87 -1.03 -0.24
CA GLY A 406 -8.52 -2.42 0.07
C GLY A 406 -9.67 -3.23 0.68
N PRO A 407 -9.37 -4.43 1.21
CA PRO A 407 -10.32 -5.26 1.93
C PRO A 407 -10.90 -4.51 3.14
N MET A 408 -12.20 -4.69 3.39
CA MET A 408 -12.89 -3.93 4.42
C MET A 408 -12.82 -4.66 5.78
N PRO A 409 -12.28 -4.06 6.84
CA PRO A 409 -12.29 -4.66 8.17
C PRO A 409 -13.73 -4.76 8.70
N GLY A 410 -13.99 -5.77 9.54
CA GLY A 410 -15.30 -5.97 10.12
C GLY A 410 -15.32 -7.14 11.11
N PRO A 411 -16.50 -7.70 11.43
CA PRO A 411 -16.60 -8.77 12.41
C PRO A 411 -15.83 -10.04 12.05
N ARG A 412 -15.65 -10.33 10.76
CA ARG A 412 -14.98 -11.53 10.25
C ARG A 412 -13.49 -11.38 9.98
N GLN A 413 -13.00 -10.16 9.76
CA GLN A 413 -11.61 -9.93 9.38
C GLN A 413 -11.03 -8.58 9.81
N THR A 414 -9.72 -8.50 9.91
CA THR A 414 -8.92 -7.27 10.01
C THR A 414 -8.75 -6.58 8.64
N HIS A 415 -8.10 -5.41 8.62
CA HIS A 415 -7.83 -4.65 7.39
C HIS A 415 -6.85 -5.34 6.44
N ASP A 416 -6.01 -6.23 6.96
CA ASP A 416 -5.13 -7.08 6.17
C ASP A 416 -5.79 -8.44 5.82
N GLY A 417 -7.03 -8.68 6.26
CA GLY A 417 -7.77 -9.91 5.93
C GLY A 417 -7.51 -11.10 6.87
N THR A 418 -6.94 -10.85 8.04
CA THR A 418 -6.77 -11.88 9.08
C THR A 418 -8.12 -12.15 9.73
N VAL A 419 -8.50 -13.43 9.85
CA VAL A 419 -9.77 -13.85 10.47
C VAL A 419 -9.80 -13.43 11.94
N ARG A 420 -10.95 -12.91 12.39
CA ARG A 420 -11.17 -12.54 13.79
C ARG A 420 -11.83 -13.68 14.57
N SER A 421 -11.56 -13.74 15.86
CA SER A 421 -12.17 -14.69 16.77
C SER A 421 -12.85 -13.96 17.92
N ALA A 422 -14.12 -14.29 18.16
CA ALA A 422 -14.96 -13.65 19.18
C ALA A 422 -15.21 -14.58 20.38
N VAL A 423 -14.23 -15.44 20.71
CA VAL A 423 -14.29 -16.39 21.84
C VAL A 423 -14.53 -15.67 23.18
N GLU A 424 -13.86 -14.53 23.38
CA GLU A 424 -13.97 -13.72 24.60
C GLU A 424 -15.07 -12.65 24.55
N SER A 425 -15.73 -12.50 23.39
CA SER A 425 -16.87 -11.59 23.25
C SER A 425 -18.06 -12.13 24.02
N THR A 426 -18.85 -11.24 24.63
CA THR A 426 -20.00 -11.62 25.45
C THR A 426 -21.30 -11.32 24.72
N PHE A 427 -22.32 -12.13 24.98
CA PHE A 427 -23.68 -11.86 24.54
C PHE A 427 -24.66 -11.87 25.72
N ARG A 428 -25.73 -11.09 25.60
CA ARG A 428 -26.93 -11.15 26.45
C ARG A 428 -28.16 -11.12 25.55
N THR A 429 -28.90 -12.22 25.49
CA THR A 429 -30.07 -12.38 24.62
C THR A 429 -31.34 -12.49 25.45
N ALA A 430 -32.26 -11.52 25.29
CA ALA A 430 -33.62 -11.59 25.80
C ALA A 430 -34.57 -12.04 24.68
N SER A 431 -35.31 -13.12 24.90
CA SER A 431 -36.21 -13.71 23.90
C SER A 431 -37.63 -13.87 24.44
N ILE A 432 -38.63 -13.51 23.65
CA ILE A 432 -40.06 -13.79 23.90
C ILE A 432 -40.56 -14.69 22.78
N LYS A 433 -40.85 -15.96 23.09
CA LYS A 433 -41.43 -16.95 22.17
C LYS A 433 -42.93 -17.03 22.37
N PHE A 434 -43.68 -17.00 21.26
CA PHE A 434 -45.14 -16.98 21.27
C PHE A 434 -45.74 -17.79 20.13
N LYS A 435 -47.01 -18.19 20.30
CA LYS A 435 -47.84 -18.82 19.27
C LYS A 435 -48.56 -17.74 18.45
N SER A 436 -48.62 -17.94 17.14
CA SER A 436 -49.30 -17.03 16.21
C SER A 436 -49.96 -17.78 15.05
N SER A 437 -50.68 -17.04 14.21
CA SER A 437 -51.28 -17.55 12.98
C SER A 437 -50.20 -18.01 12.01
N ARG A 438 -50.18 -19.30 11.67
CA ARG A 438 -49.26 -19.85 10.66
C ARG A 438 -49.44 -19.13 9.32
N THR A 439 -50.67 -18.82 8.93
CA THR A 439 -50.97 -18.16 7.66
C THR A 439 -50.41 -16.73 7.60
N VAL A 440 -50.55 -15.94 8.68
CA VAL A 440 -49.98 -14.59 8.73
C VAL A 440 -48.45 -14.65 8.64
N LEU A 441 -47.83 -15.58 9.36
CA LEU A 441 -46.38 -15.78 9.32
C LEU A 441 -45.89 -16.28 7.95
N GLN A 442 -46.66 -17.13 7.27
CA GLN A 442 -46.36 -17.60 5.92
C GLN A 442 -46.33 -16.45 4.90
N ASN A 443 -47.16 -15.41 5.10
CA ASN A 443 -47.17 -14.24 4.23
C ASN A 443 -45.92 -13.35 4.37
N LEU A 444 -45.03 -13.65 5.32
CA LEU A 444 -43.73 -12.99 5.48
C LEU A 444 -42.59 -13.72 4.74
N PHE A 445 -42.86 -14.90 4.16
CA PHE A 445 -41.90 -15.58 3.30
C PHE A 445 -41.61 -14.76 2.03
N PRO A 446 -40.45 -14.97 1.37
CA PRO A 446 -40.08 -14.19 0.20
C PRO A 446 -41.14 -14.28 -0.92
N PRO A 447 -41.68 -13.15 -1.41
CA PRO A 447 -42.75 -13.15 -2.40
C PRO A 447 -42.35 -13.85 -3.70
N GLY A 448 -43.20 -14.76 -4.20
CA GLY A 448 -42.96 -15.47 -5.46
C GLY A 448 -41.92 -16.61 -5.38
N VAL A 449 -41.29 -16.82 -4.22
CA VAL A 449 -40.27 -17.84 -4.03
C VAL A 449 -40.89 -19.14 -3.55
N LYS A 450 -40.71 -20.21 -4.32
CA LYS A 450 -41.15 -21.56 -3.96
C LYS A 450 -40.13 -22.23 -3.01
N GLY A 451 -40.59 -23.25 -2.28
CA GLY A 451 -39.76 -24.08 -1.40
C GLY A 451 -39.95 -23.80 0.09
N TYR A 452 -40.27 -22.57 0.47
CA TYR A 452 -40.56 -22.21 1.87
C TYR A 452 -41.90 -22.79 2.33
N ARG A 453 -41.88 -23.55 3.43
CA ARG A 453 -43.09 -24.08 4.08
C ARG A 453 -42.88 -24.24 5.58
N PHE A 454 -43.96 -24.49 6.31
CA PHE A 454 -43.86 -24.96 7.70
C PHE A 454 -43.73 -26.47 7.72
N LYS A 455 -42.90 -26.98 8.65
CA LYS A 455 -42.77 -28.42 8.94
C LYS A 455 -44.07 -29.04 9.46
N SER A 456 -44.83 -28.29 10.26
CA SER A 456 -46.10 -28.73 10.84
C SER A 456 -47.30 -28.29 9.98
N PRO A 457 -48.29 -29.17 9.73
CA PRO A 457 -49.49 -28.84 8.96
C PRO A 457 -50.54 -28.03 9.73
N GLY A 458 -50.29 -27.66 11.00
CA GLY A 458 -51.25 -26.95 11.86
C GLY A 458 -51.59 -25.52 11.39
N THR A 459 -52.58 -24.89 12.02
CA THR A 459 -52.93 -23.47 11.77
C THR A 459 -52.17 -22.50 12.67
N VAL A 460 -51.44 -23.03 13.66
CA VAL A 460 -50.63 -22.27 14.62
C VAL A 460 -49.15 -22.60 14.39
N ALA A 461 -48.31 -21.57 14.44
CA ALA A 461 -46.85 -21.70 14.40
C ALA A 461 -46.21 -20.88 15.53
N TYR A 462 -44.91 -21.09 15.74
CA TYR A 462 -44.14 -20.43 16.77
C TYR A 462 -43.23 -19.37 16.15
N CYS A 463 -43.10 -18.24 16.82
CA CYS A 463 -42.11 -17.22 16.50
C CYS A 463 -41.54 -16.61 17.78
N SER A 464 -40.38 -15.99 17.67
CA SER A 464 -39.76 -15.25 18.75
C SER A 464 -39.32 -13.86 18.31
N PHE A 465 -39.42 -12.91 19.22
CA PHE A 465 -38.58 -11.72 19.18
C PHE A 465 -37.38 -11.96 20.09
N SER A 466 -36.17 -11.89 19.53
CA SER A 466 -34.93 -12.09 20.26
C SER A 466 -34.03 -10.87 20.10
N CYS A 467 -33.75 -10.21 21.22
CA CYS A 467 -32.90 -9.03 21.32
C CYS A 467 -31.59 -9.40 22.00
N THR A 468 -30.47 -9.18 21.33
CA THR A 468 -29.13 -9.49 21.84
C THR A 468 -28.28 -8.24 21.97
N THR A 469 -27.68 -8.07 23.14
CA THR A 469 -26.55 -7.16 23.36
C THR A 469 -25.26 -7.94 23.17
N LEU A 470 -24.44 -7.51 22.22
CA LEU A 470 -23.08 -7.98 22.02
C LEU A 470 -22.11 -7.00 22.67
N ASN A 471 -21.05 -7.49 23.30
CA ASN A 471 -20.04 -6.66 23.94
C ASN A 471 -18.65 -7.29 23.83
N ARG A 472 -17.59 -6.51 24.10
CA ARG A 472 -16.19 -6.92 23.90
C ARG A 472 -15.92 -7.35 22.46
N MET A 473 -16.45 -6.58 21.50
CA MET A 473 -16.23 -6.81 20.08
C MET A 473 -14.90 -6.19 19.67
N GLU A 474 -13.89 -7.02 19.39
CA GLU A 474 -12.53 -6.57 19.03
C GLU A 474 -12.53 -5.57 17.85
N TRP A 475 -13.36 -5.85 16.83
CA TRP A 475 -13.49 -5.02 15.64
C TRP A 475 -14.18 -3.66 15.89
N LEU A 476 -14.77 -3.46 17.07
CA LEU A 476 -15.32 -2.19 17.57
C LEU A 476 -14.48 -1.61 18.73
N GLY A 477 -13.21 -2.00 18.84
CA GLY A 477 -12.32 -1.52 19.91
C GLY A 477 -12.74 -1.98 21.31
N GLY A 478 -13.40 -3.14 21.41
CA GLY A 478 -13.87 -3.70 22.68
C GLY A 478 -15.25 -3.22 23.13
N THR A 479 -15.92 -2.36 22.36
CA THR A 479 -17.30 -1.94 22.61
C THR A 479 -18.32 -2.97 22.08
N GLY A 480 -19.60 -2.60 22.07
CA GLY A 480 -20.70 -3.49 21.79
C GLY A 480 -21.87 -2.80 21.08
N TYR A 481 -22.87 -3.59 20.70
CA TYR A 481 -24.08 -3.09 20.05
C TYR A 481 -25.26 -4.03 20.29
N ASN A 482 -26.47 -3.54 19.97
CA ASN A 482 -27.71 -4.28 20.16
C ASN A 482 -28.32 -4.65 18.81
N HIS A 483 -28.97 -5.81 18.76
CA HIS A 483 -29.82 -6.18 17.64
C HIS A 483 -31.08 -6.90 18.11
N ILE A 484 -32.19 -6.79 17.38
CA ILE A 484 -33.45 -7.50 17.64
C ILE A 484 -34.03 -8.04 16.34
N GLY A 485 -34.30 -9.34 16.31
CA GLY A 485 -34.86 -10.03 15.14
C GLY A 485 -36.20 -10.67 15.43
N LEU A 486 -37.01 -10.84 14.39
CA LEU A 486 -38.14 -11.76 14.37
C LEU A 486 -37.66 -13.09 13.80
N TYR A 487 -37.89 -14.19 14.51
CA TYR A 487 -37.57 -15.54 14.07
C TYR A 487 -38.83 -16.38 13.99
N ILE A 488 -39.11 -16.94 12.82
CA ILE A 488 -40.26 -17.81 12.56
C ILE A 488 -39.75 -19.26 12.60
N HIS A 489 -40.15 -20.02 13.61
CA HIS A 489 -39.61 -21.35 13.88
C HIS A 489 -40.31 -22.45 13.10
N GLY A 490 -39.61 -23.58 12.91
CA GLY A 490 -40.16 -24.76 12.25
C GLY A 490 -40.43 -24.55 10.76
N VAL A 491 -39.59 -23.75 10.10
CA VAL A 491 -39.64 -23.50 8.66
C VAL A 491 -38.72 -24.46 7.94
N GLU A 492 -39.16 -24.92 6.79
CA GLU A 492 -38.40 -25.73 5.85
C GLU A 492 -38.23 -24.99 4.52
N TYR A 493 -37.10 -25.21 3.88
CA TYR A 493 -36.87 -24.88 2.49
C TYR A 493 -36.59 -26.16 1.70
N GLU A 494 -37.47 -26.49 0.75
CA GLU A 494 -37.25 -27.58 -0.21
C GLU A 494 -36.48 -27.05 -1.43
N LYS A 495 -35.28 -27.60 -1.63
CA LYS A 495 -34.44 -27.33 -2.79
C LYS A 495 -35.06 -27.92 -4.07
N PRO A 496 -34.68 -27.44 -5.27
CA PRO A 496 -35.14 -28.02 -6.53
C PRO A 496 -34.85 -29.51 -6.71
N ASN A 497 -33.83 -30.04 -6.04
CA ASN A 497 -33.47 -31.46 -6.04
C ASN A 497 -34.25 -32.32 -5.02
N GLY A 498 -35.20 -31.73 -4.27
CA GLY A 498 -36.01 -32.40 -3.25
C GLY A 498 -35.36 -32.46 -1.85
N GLU A 499 -34.12 -32.00 -1.68
CA GLU A 499 -33.49 -31.93 -0.36
C GLU A 499 -34.14 -30.84 0.49
N VAL A 500 -34.37 -31.13 1.78
CA VAL A 500 -35.05 -30.22 2.70
C VAL A 500 -34.07 -29.69 3.75
N ILE A 501 -34.04 -28.36 3.91
CA ILE A 501 -33.33 -27.69 4.99
C ILE A 501 -34.36 -27.21 6.01
N SER A 502 -34.14 -27.49 7.29
CA SER A 502 -34.97 -26.99 8.40
C SER A 502 -34.25 -25.89 9.18
N GLY A 503 -35.01 -24.95 9.74
CA GLY A 503 -34.48 -23.90 10.62
C GLY A 503 -35.52 -22.85 10.99
N ALA A 504 -35.04 -21.75 11.58
CA ALA A 504 -35.85 -20.55 11.76
C ALA A 504 -35.70 -19.62 10.54
N TYR A 505 -36.81 -19.15 9.99
CA TYR A 505 -36.77 -18.09 8.98
C TYR A 505 -36.74 -16.72 9.65
N MET A 506 -35.75 -15.89 9.28
CA MET A 506 -35.57 -14.54 9.81
C MET A 506 -35.91 -13.51 8.71
N PRO A 507 -37.16 -13.00 8.66
CA PRO A 507 -37.56 -12.01 7.67
C PRO A 507 -36.93 -10.63 7.90
N ILE A 508 -36.58 -10.31 9.15
CA ILE A 508 -36.05 -8.99 9.52
C ILE A 508 -35.15 -9.07 10.75
N LEU A 509 -34.05 -8.33 10.71
CA LEU A 509 -33.16 -8.09 11.84
C LEU A 509 -32.89 -6.59 11.96
N PHE A 510 -33.20 -5.99 13.11
CA PHE A 510 -32.86 -4.60 13.39
C PHE A 510 -31.57 -4.53 14.19
N GLU A 511 -30.68 -3.60 13.85
CA GLU A 511 -29.44 -3.38 14.58
C GLU A 511 -29.23 -1.90 14.92
N SER A 512 -28.53 -1.65 16.03
CA SER A 512 -28.29 -0.29 16.55
C SER A 512 -27.05 0.39 15.97
N LEU A 513 -26.31 -0.26 15.07
CA LEU A 513 -25.12 0.29 14.40
C LEU A 513 -25.14 -0.02 12.91
N THR A 514 -24.55 0.87 12.10
CA THR A 514 -24.52 0.76 10.63
C THR A 514 -23.52 -0.29 10.14
N ASP A 515 -22.34 -0.38 10.75
CA ASP A 515 -21.26 -1.30 10.36
C ASP A 515 -21.69 -2.78 10.27
N PRO A 516 -22.37 -3.34 11.29
CA PRO A 516 -22.82 -4.73 11.24
C PRO A 516 -24.04 -4.94 10.31
N ILE A 517 -24.79 -3.89 9.98
CA ILE A 517 -25.82 -3.88 8.93
C ILE A 517 -25.18 -4.02 7.56
N VAL A 518 -24.23 -3.14 7.22
CA VAL A 518 -23.56 -3.14 5.90
C VAL A 518 -22.85 -4.47 5.69
N SER A 519 -22.02 -4.89 6.64
CA SER A 519 -21.29 -6.16 6.53
C SER A 519 -22.25 -7.36 6.43
N GLY A 520 -23.30 -7.43 7.24
CA GLY A 520 -24.24 -8.55 7.20
C GLY A 520 -25.11 -8.61 5.95
N ARG A 521 -25.46 -7.47 5.35
CA ARG A 521 -26.20 -7.47 4.07
C ARG A 521 -25.32 -7.89 2.90
N GLU A 522 -24.10 -7.36 2.84
CA GLU A 522 -23.20 -7.61 1.71
C GLU A 522 -22.61 -9.02 1.75
N GLU A 523 -22.12 -9.44 2.93
CA GLU A 523 -21.36 -10.68 3.11
C GLU A 523 -22.26 -11.88 3.47
N LEU A 524 -23.36 -11.66 4.19
CA LEU A 524 -24.18 -12.74 4.78
C LEU A 524 -25.62 -12.80 4.24
N ALA A 525 -26.01 -11.85 3.40
CA ALA A 525 -27.37 -11.69 2.87
C ALA A 525 -28.48 -11.52 3.93
N MET A 526 -28.14 -11.10 5.15
CA MET A 526 -29.14 -10.93 6.20
C MET A 526 -29.99 -9.68 5.97
N PRO A 527 -31.32 -9.72 6.17
CA PRO A 527 -32.23 -8.59 5.97
C PRO A 527 -32.13 -7.60 7.14
N LYS A 528 -31.02 -6.86 7.19
CA LYS A 528 -30.69 -5.97 8.30
C LYS A 528 -31.14 -4.53 8.04
N LEU A 529 -31.77 -3.90 9.03
CA LEU A 529 -32.15 -2.49 9.02
C LEU A 529 -31.74 -1.81 10.32
N TYR A 530 -31.63 -0.48 10.29
CA TYR A 530 -31.32 0.29 11.48
C TYR A 530 -32.56 0.50 12.35
N SER A 531 -32.39 0.33 13.65
CA SER A 531 -33.30 0.86 14.68
C SER A 531 -32.47 1.26 15.89
N ALA A 532 -32.81 2.35 16.56
CA ALA A 532 -32.36 2.54 17.93
C ALA A 532 -32.98 1.43 18.80
N ILE A 533 -32.17 0.81 19.66
CA ILE A 533 -32.56 -0.30 20.53
C ILE A 533 -32.03 0.00 21.92
N ASP A 534 -32.93 0.50 22.78
CA ASP A 534 -32.63 0.85 24.16
C ASP A 534 -33.01 -0.30 25.09
N ILE A 535 -32.09 -0.67 25.97
CA ILE A 535 -32.28 -1.77 26.91
C ILE A 535 -32.18 -1.23 28.33
N TYR A 536 -33.20 -1.54 29.13
CA TYR A 536 -33.26 -1.22 30.55
C TYR A 536 -33.33 -2.53 31.32
N HIS A 537 -32.33 -2.77 32.16
CA HIS A 537 -32.21 -3.99 32.95
C HIS A 537 -32.30 -3.64 34.44
N GLY A 538 -33.31 -4.16 35.12
CA GLY A 538 -33.46 -4.13 36.57
C GLY A 538 -33.21 -5.52 37.18
N ALA A 539 -33.29 -5.63 38.51
CA ALA A 539 -33.03 -6.89 39.21
C ALA A 539 -33.97 -8.04 38.79
N GLU A 540 -35.24 -7.71 38.52
CA GLU A 540 -36.30 -8.68 38.19
C GLU A 540 -37.00 -8.36 36.87
N SER A 541 -36.47 -7.44 36.07
CA SER A 541 -37.11 -7.03 34.82
C SER A 541 -36.12 -6.65 33.72
N TYR A 542 -36.53 -6.92 32.48
CA TYR A 542 -35.80 -6.57 31.28
C TYR A 542 -36.73 -5.91 30.27
N ARG A 543 -36.42 -4.69 29.87
CA ARG A 543 -37.24 -3.91 28.94
C ARG A 543 -36.42 -3.49 27.73
N ILE A 544 -36.99 -3.73 26.55
CA ILE A 544 -36.42 -3.31 25.27
C ILE A 544 -37.36 -2.29 24.64
N LYS A 545 -36.81 -1.18 24.15
CA LYS A 545 -37.53 -0.20 23.35
C LYS A 545 -36.86 -0.08 21.99
N THR A 546 -37.66 -0.04 20.94
CA THR A 546 -37.17 0.16 19.57
C THR A 546 -37.77 1.42 18.98
N SER A 547 -36.92 2.25 18.39
CA SER A 547 -37.34 3.53 17.82
C SER A 547 -36.56 3.90 16.56
N TRP A 548 -37.12 4.80 15.76
CA TRP A 548 -36.43 5.41 14.63
C TRP A 548 -36.60 6.92 14.72
N GLN A 549 -35.48 7.65 14.83
CA GLN A 549 -35.47 9.11 15.03
C GLN A 549 -36.40 9.60 16.16
N GLY A 550 -36.49 8.84 17.26
CA GLY A 550 -37.35 9.16 18.41
C GLY A 550 -38.78 8.62 18.33
N SER A 551 -39.25 8.20 17.15
CA SER A 551 -40.53 7.52 16.95
C SER A 551 -40.47 6.11 17.53
N LEU A 552 -41.05 5.91 18.71
CA LEU A 552 -41.08 4.63 19.42
C LEU A 552 -42.10 3.69 18.76
N TRP A 553 -41.62 2.60 18.16
CA TRP A 553 -42.47 1.63 17.46
C TRP A 553 -42.57 0.28 18.17
N GLY A 554 -41.66 -0.05 19.08
CA GLY A 554 -41.70 -1.32 19.81
C GLY A 554 -41.35 -1.17 21.28
N ASN A 555 -42.06 -1.92 22.13
CA ASN A 555 -41.84 -1.97 23.57
C ASN A 555 -42.05 -3.39 24.08
N PHE A 556 -40.97 -4.05 24.50
CA PHE A 556 -40.94 -5.44 24.95
C PHE A 556 -40.58 -5.47 26.44
N ARG A 557 -41.26 -6.31 27.21
CA ARG A 557 -41.10 -6.44 28.67
C ARG A 557 -41.03 -7.90 29.06
N LEU A 558 -40.06 -8.21 29.91
CA LEU A 558 -39.93 -9.45 30.64
C LEU A 558 -39.87 -9.06 32.12
N ASP A 559 -40.83 -9.54 32.91
CA ASP A 559 -41.00 -9.18 34.31
C ASP A 559 -40.95 -10.44 35.19
N GLY A 560 -40.57 -10.27 36.46
CA GLY A 560 -40.41 -11.37 37.41
C GLY A 560 -39.31 -12.34 37.00
N LEU A 561 -38.17 -11.82 36.57
CA LEU A 561 -37.00 -12.60 36.20
C LEU A 561 -36.43 -13.33 37.42
N THR A 562 -36.33 -14.65 37.30
CA THR A 562 -35.71 -15.52 38.31
C THR A 562 -34.58 -16.30 37.65
N GLU A 563 -33.43 -16.38 38.31
CA GLU A 563 -32.28 -17.12 37.78
C GLU A 563 -32.59 -18.62 37.76
N ASP A 564 -32.32 -19.24 36.62
CA ASP A 564 -32.51 -20.66 36.37
C ASP A 564 -31.14 -21.34 36.46
N ASN A 565 -31.01 -22.27 37.42
CA ASN A 565 -29.76 -22.96 37.68
C ASN A 565 -29.43 -24.02 36.62
N ASP A 566 -30.39 -24.42 35.78
CA ASP A 566 -30.13 -25.34 34.68
C ASP A 566 -29.68 -24.59 33.42
N LEU A 567 -28.36 -24.47 33.25
CA LEU A 567 -27.75 -23.82 32.08
C LEU A 567 -27.99 -24.57 30.76
N ASN A 568 -28.36 -25.86 30.80
CA ASN A 568 -28.66 -26.63 29.59
C ASN A 568 -30.08 -26.39 29.08
N SER A 569 -30.93 -25.75 29.89
CA SER A 569 -32.33 -25.46 29.54
C SER A 569 -32.50 -24.32 28.53
N ALA A 570 -31.41 -23.62 28.17
CA ALA A 570 -31.43 -22.51 27.24
C ALA A 570 -30.20 -22.49 26.33
N THR A 571 -30.46 -22.16 25.07
CA THR A 571 -29.44 -22.05 24.05
C THR A 571 -28.87 -20.63 24.05
N GLY A 572 -27.55 -20.48 24.08
CA GLY A 572 -26.88 -19.20 23.78
C GLY A 572 -26.97 -18.78 22.29
N LYS A 573 -27.86 -19.42 21.52
CA LYS A 573 -28.04 -19.21 20.08
C LYS A 573 -28.78 -17.89 19.82
N ILE A 574 -28.51 -17.30 18.66
CA ILE A 574 -29.04 -16.00 18.24
C ILE A 574 -30.58 -15.97 18.10
N THR A 575 -31.23 -17.10 17.80
CA THR A 575 -32.71 -17.20 17.74
C THR A 575 -33.34 -17.26 19.14
N GLY A 576 -32.55 -17.58 20.17
CA GLY A 576 -33.01 -17.92 21.52
C GLY A 576 -33.56 -19.35 21.67
N GLU A 577 -33.53 -20.15 20.61
CA GLU A 577 -34.16 -21.48 20.53
C GLU A 577 -33.27 -22.51 19.81
N ASP A 578 -33.60 -23.80 19.96
CA ASP A 578 -32.86 -24.93 19.39
C ASP A 578 -33.19 -25.21 17.90
N ASP A 579 -33.13 -24.18 17.07
CA ASP A 579 -33.22 -24.36 15.62
C ASP A 579 -31.92 -25.00 15.06
N ASP A 580 -32.01 -25.66 13.90
CA ASP A 580 -30.85 -26.22 13.19
C ASP A 580 -29.97 -25.11 12.56
N GLY A 581 -30.58 -23.95 12.31
CA GLY A 581 -29.94 -22.79 11.69
C GLY A 581 -30.93 -21.70 11.32
N ILE A 582 -30.46 -20.70 10.58
CA ILE A 582 -31.28 -19.57 10.09
C ILE A 582 -31.42 -19.63 8.58
N LEU A 583 -32.66 -19.53 8.11
CA LEU A 583 -33.01 -19.25 6.73
C LEU A 583 -33.19 -17.74 6.52
N VAL A 584 -32.49 -17.18 5.55
CA VAL A 584 -32.70 -15.80 5.06
C VAL A 584 -32.82 -15.79 3.54
N TYR A 585 -33.17 -14.64 2.98
CA TYR A 585 -33.30 -14.47 1.54
C TYR A 585 -32.50 -13.26 1.07
N ARG A 586 -31.58 -13.48 0.12
CA ARG A 586 -30.80 -12.40 -0.50
C ARG A 586 -31.62 -11.75 -1.60
N TYR A 587 -31.67 -10.43 -1.61
CA TYR A 587 -32.11 -9.64 -2.75
C TYR A 587 -31.23 -8.40 -2.90
N ILE A 588 -30.50 -8.28 -4.01
CA ILE A 588 -29.70 -7.12 -4.39
C ILE A 588 -30.26 -6.57 -5.71
N PRO A 589 -30.74 -5.32 -5.77
CA PRO A 589 -31.27 -4.75 -7.01
C PRO A 589 -30.17 -4.45 -8.02
N ARG A 590 -30.50 -4.49 -9.31
CA ARG A 590 -29.63 -3.97 -10.37
C ARG A 590 -29.55 -2.44 -10.30
N VAL A 591 -28.41 -1.88 -10.67
CA VAL A 591 -28.18 -0.43 -10.69
C VAL A 591 -28.72 0.17 -11.99
N GLY A 592 -29.66 1.11 -11.89
CA GLY A 592 -30.15 1.89 -13.04
C GLY A 592 -31.68 1.98 -13.10
N ARG A 593 -32.20 3.08 -13.68
CA ARG A 593 -33.64 3.33 -13.79
C ARG A 593 -34.36 2.23 -14.59
N ASP A 594 -33.72 1.73 -15.63
CA ASP A 594 -34.30 0.74 -16.55
C ASP A 594 -34.37 -0.67 -15.95
N PHE A 595 -33.70 -0.90 -14.81
CA PHE A 595 -33.67 -2.19 -14.13
C PHE A 595 -34.48 -2.20 -12.82
N LYS A 596 -35.37 -1.23 -12.61
CA LYS A 596 -36.30 -1.23 -11.46
C LYS A 596 -37.09 -2.55 -11.42
N GLY A 597 -37.11 -3.18 -10.26
CA GLY A 597 -37.77 -4.48 -10.06
C GLY A 597 -36.97 -5.69 -10.55
N GLN A 598 -35.73 -5.51 -11.02
CA GLN A 598 -34.82 -6.60 -11.37
C GLN A 598 -33.71 -6.70 -10.31
N SER A 599 -33.38 -7.93 -9.94
CA SER A 599 -32.26 -8.23 -9.05
C SER A 599 -30.98 -8.52 -9.83
N GLU A 600 -29.84 -8.07 -9.30
CA GLU A 600 -28.52 -8.56 -9.69
C GLU A 600 -28.20 -9.89 -8.99
N ALA A 601 -28.68 -10.07 -7.76
CA ALA A 601 -28.53 -11.32 -7.01
C ALA A 601 -29.77 -11.58 -6.16
N GLU A 602 -30.35 -12.78 -6.31
CA GLU A 602 -31.54 -13.20 -5.60
C GLU A 602 -31.51 -14.72 -5.33
N TYR A 603 -31.52 -15.12 -4.06
CA TYR A 603 -31.47 -16.53 -3.65
C TYR A 603 -31.66 -16.76 -2.14
N PRO A 604 -32.15 -17.94 -1.73
CA PRO A 604 -32.19 -18.37 -0.34
C PRO A 604 -30.78 -18.64 0.22
N VAL A 605 -30.59 -18.35 1.51
CA VAL A 605 -29.33 -18.53 2.25
C VAL A 605 -29.61 -19.25 3.56
N PHE A 606 -28.72 -20.15 3.95
CA PHE A 606 -28.79 -20.87 5.21
C PHE A 606 -27.53 -20.69 6.06
N VAL A 607 -27.73 -20.53 7.36
CA VAL A 607 -26.68 -20.41 8.37
C VAL A 607 -26.80 -21.58 9.35
N PRO A 608 -26.01 -22.65 9.21
CA PRO A 608 -26.07 -23.85 10.06
C PRO A 608 -25.42 -23.61 11.43
N PHE A 609 -26.20 -23.69 12.52
CA PHE A 609 -25.65 -23.43 13.86
C PHE A 609 -24.59 -24.43 14.31
N ALA A 610 -24.62 -25.66 13.81
CA ALA A 610 -23.62 -26.68 14.15
C ALA A 610 -22.20 -26.33 13.64
N GLU A 611 -22.10 -25.51 12.58
CA GLU A 611 -20.83 -25.16 11.96
C GLU A 611 -20.27 -23.82 12.46
N GLU A 612 -21.07 -23.03 13.18
CA GLU A 612 -20.68 -21.75 13.75
C GLU A 612 -19.47 -21.85 14.68
N ARG A 613 -18.60 -20.85 14.63
CA ARG A 613 -17.42 -20.76 15.50
C ARG A 613 -17.22 -19.29 15.95
N PRO A 614 -16.91 -19.05 17.24
CA PRO A 614 -16.99 -19.98 18.35
C PRO A 614 -18.44 -20.44 18.60
N GLN A 615 -18.61 -21.59 19.25
CA GLN A 615 -19.92 -22.01 19.74
C GLN A 615 -20.27 -21.19 21.00
N PRO A 616 -21.48 -20.61 21.11
CA PRO A 616 -21.89 -19.86 22.27
C PRO A 616 -21.88 -20.71 23.53
N VAL A 617 -21.33 -20.19 24.62
CA VAL A 617 -21.33 -20.84 25.93
C VAL A 617 -22.19 -20.05 26.89
N THR A 618 -23.35 -20.61 27.23
CA THR A 618 -24.26 -20.07 28.25
C THR A 618 -23.57 -20.01 29.61
N LYS A 619 -23.73 -18.89 30.31
CA LYS A 619 -23.21 -18.64 31.65
C LYS A 619 -24.31 -18.39 32.66
N LYS A 620 -25.40 -17.72 32.26
CA LYS A 620 -26.55 -17.46 33.12
C LYS A 620 -27.84 -17.47 32.32
N VAL A 621 -28.91 -17.89 32.97
CA VAL A 621 -30.26 -17.95 32.39
C VAL A 621 -31.23 -17.36 33.41
N TRP A 622 -32.15 -16.51 32.96
CA TRP A 622 -33.26 -16.04 33.76
C TRP A 622 -34.58 -16.33 33.04
N ARG A 623 -35.58 -16.74 33.79
CA ARG A 623 -36.94 -17.01 33.31
C ARG A 623 -37.87 -15.92 33.79
N ALA A 624 -38.64 -15.35 32.87
CA ALA A 624 -39.66 -14.37 33.21
C ALA A 624 -40.97 -15.07 33.57
N SER A 625 -41.59 -14.68 34.67
CA SER A 625 -42.94 -15.16 35.03
C SER A 625 -44.02 -14.50 34.19
N ASN A 626 -43.76 -13.29 33.69
CA ASN A 626 -44.63 -12.57 32.79
C ASN A 626 -43.82 -11.89 31.68
N ALA A 627 -44.37 -11.85 30.47
CA ALA A 627 -43.79 -11.11 29.38
C ALA A 627 -44.88 -10.51 28.50
N SER A 628 -44.56 -9.42 27.83
CA SER A 628 -45.46 -8.77 26.87
C SER A 628 -44.66 -7.95 25.86
N PHE A 629 -45.26 -7.68 24.72
CA PHE A 629 -44.74 -6.68 23.81
C PHE A 629 -45.87 -5.94 23.11
N LYS A 630 -45.61 -4.69 22.73
CA LYS A 630 -46.46 -3.89 21.85
C LYS A 630 -45.63 -3.44 20.67
N ILE A 631 -46.13 -3.68 19.47
CA ILE A 631 -45.69 -3.05 18.24
C ILE A 631 -46.71 -1.96 17.91
N ASP A 632 -46.24 -0.80 17.50
CA ASP A 632 -47.05 0.34 17.08
C ASP A 632 -46.59 0.70 15.65
N ALA A 633 -47.45 0.46 14.66
CA ALA A 633 -47.10 0.69 13.26
C ALA A 633 -46.78 2.15 12.95
N LEU A 634 -47.29 3.07 13.79
CA LEU A 634 -47.30 4.50 13.53
C LEU A 634 -47.83 4.76 12.09
N ASP A 635 -47.52 5.92 11.50
CA ASP A 635 -47.90 6.24 10.12
C ASP A 635 -46.67 6.50 9.24
N TRP A 636 -46.92 6.79 7.96
CA TRP A 636 -45.89 7.12 6.99
C TRP A 636 -45.15 8.43 7.29
N GLU A 637 -45.70 9.31 8.13
CA GLU A 637 -45.03 10.55 8.54
C GLU A 637 -44.03 10.28 9.66
N ALA A 638 -44.41 9.46 10.65
CA ALA A 638 -43.58 9.12 11.80
C ALA A 638 -42.52 8.04 11.49
N LEU A 639 -42.79 7.12 10.54
CA LEU A 639 -41.88 6.04 10.11
C LEU A 639 -41.78 5.92 8.57
N PRO A 640 -41.33 6.96 7.85
CA PRO A 640 -41.38 7.01 6.38
C PRO A 640 -40.64 5.85 5.69
N THR A 641 -39.58 5.32 6.31
CA THR A 641 -38.76 4.23 5.73
C THR A 641 -39.04 2.87 6.34
N LEU A 642 -39.83 2.80 7.42
CA LEU A 642 -40.05 1.55 8.19
C LEU A 642 -41.53 1.20 8.36
N HIS A 643 -42.48 2.10 8.14
CA HIS A 643 -43.91 1.88 8.38
C HIS A 643 -44.41 0.61 7.68
N HIS A 644 -44.06 0.40 6.41
CA HIS A 644 -44.41 -0.81 5.64
C HIS A 644 -43.89 -2.12 6.23
N ILE A 645 -42.86 -2.08 7.09
CA ILE A 645 -42.34 -3.25 7.80
C ILE A 645 -43.02 -3.36 9.15
N ILE A 646 -43.08 -2.28 9.92
CA ILE A 646 -43.65 -2.30 11.27
C ILE A 646 -45.15 -2.59 11.25
N SER A 647 -45.91 -2.08 10.27
CA SER A 647 -47.33 -2.42 10.11
C SER A 647 -47.54 -3.91 9.87
N ARG A 648 -46.67 -4.55 9.09
CA ARG A 648 -46.69 -6.01 8.87
C ARG A 648 -46.32 -6.80 10.13
N LEU A 649 -45.48 -6.25 11.01
CA LEU A 649 -45.16 -6.84 12.31
C LEU A 649 -46.33 -6.70 13.30
N GLU A 650 -47.03 -5.57 13.29
CA GLU A 650 -48.21 -5.32 14.14
C GLU A 650 -49.38 -6.26 13.79
N GLU A 651 -49.52 -6.65 12.53
CA GLU A 651 -50.54 -7.61 12.08
C GLU A 651 -50.39 -9.03 12.66
N ILE A 652 -49.24 -9.38 13.24
CA ILE A 652 -48.97 -10.73 13.76
C ILE A 652 -49.77 -10.95 15.05
N PRO A 653 -50.83 -11.80 15.04
CA PRO A 653 -51.63 -12.00 16.23
C PRO A 653 -50.86 -12.82 17.28
N VAL A 654 -50.87 -12.38 18.53
CA VAL A 654 -50.28 -13.13 19.65
C VAL A 654 -51.37 -13.98 20.30
N TYR A 655 -51.33 -15.29 20.11
CA TYR A 655 -52.29 -16.20 20.74
C TYR A 655 -51.90 -16.55 22.17
N GLU A 656 -50.60 -16.76 22.40
CA GLU A 656 -50.07 -17.18 23.69
C GLU A 656 -48.57 -16.90 23.75
N ILE A 657 -48.08 -16.31 24.84
CA ILE A 657 -46.64 -16.26 25.12
C ILE A 657 -46.25 -17.56 25.80
N VAL A 658 -45.39 -18.32 25.14
CA VAL A 658 -45.02 -19.69 25.54
C VAL A 658 -43.84 -19.69 26.50
N LYS A 659 -42.88 -18.78 26.26
CA LYS A 659 -41.62 -18.74 27.00
C LYS A 659 -41.00 -17.37 26.86
N ALA A 660 -40.47 -16.84 27.96
CA ALA A 660 -39.67 -15.63 27.97
C ALA A 660 -38.46 -15.81 28.88
N GLN A 661 -37.29 -15.43 28.40
CA GLN A 661 -36.02 -15.65 29.09
C GLN A 661 -34.98 -14.60 28.72
N VAL A 662 -33.98 -14.45 29.59
CA VAL A 662 -32.73 -13.73 29.32
C VAL A 662 -31.57 -14.73 29.47
N VAL A 663 -30.67 -14.77 28.50
CA VAL A 663 -29.51 -15.68 28.48
C VAL A 663 -28.25 -14.85 28.34
N GLU A 664 -27.25 -15.07 29.20
CA GLU A 664 -25.93 -14.44 29.08
C GLU A 664 -24.87 -15.49 28.83
N GLY A 665 -23.84 -15.12 28.05
CA GLY A 665 -22.73 -16.02 27.77
C GLY A 665 -21.53 -15.36 27.11
N ILE A 666 -20.60 -16.22 26.69
CA ILE A 666 -19.38 -15.88 25.93
C ILE A 666 -19.34 -16.66 24.62
N GLY A 667 -18.51 -16.20 23.68
CA GLY A 667 -18.39 -16.81 22.36
C GLY A 667 -19.51 -16.32 21.45
N VAL A 668 -19.23 -15.26 20.69
CA VAL A 668 -20.18 -14.69 19.74
C VAL A 668 -19.89 -15.26 18.35
N PRO A 669 -20.80 -16.03 17.72
CA PRO A 669 -20.62 -16.49 16.36
C PRO A 669 -20.62 -15.31 15.39
N ASP A 670 -19.73 -15.34 14.40
CA ASP A 670 -19.65 -14.30 13.37
C ASP A 670 -20.51 -14.59 12.14
N VAL A 671 -21.24 -15.72 12.17
CA VAL A 671 -22.15 -16.25 11.15
C VAL A 671 -21.53 -16.43 9.77
N ALA A 672 -20.20 -16.59 9.71
CA ALA A 672 -19.45 -16.71 8.46
C ALA A 672 -19.78 -17.97 7.65
N VAL A 673 -20.40 -18.99 8.26
CA VAL A 673 -20.84 -20.22 7.56
C VAL A 673 -22.12 -20.04 6.75
N ALA A 674 -22.67 -18.81 6.72
CA ALA A 674 -23.75 -18.43 5.82
C ALA A 674 -23.43 -18.80 4.37
N ARG A 675 -24.31 -19.57 3.74
CA ARG A 675 -24.11 -20.02 2.36
C ARG A 675 -25.39 -19.98 1.55
N LYS A 676 -25.23 -19.67 0.26
CA LYS A 676 -26.30 -19.80 -0.74
C LYS A 676 -26.81 -21.24 -0.74
N ILE A 677 -28.12 -21.40 -0.71
CA ILE A 677 -28.77 -22.66 -1.02
C ILE A 677 -28.80 -22.76 -2.55
N VAL A 678 -28.08 -23.75 -3.10
CA VAL A 678 -27.91 -23.99 -4.55
C VAL A 678 -28.99 -24.91 -5.07
#